data_AF-A0A517RPX4-F1
#
_entry.id   AF-A0A517RPX4-F1
#
_cell.length_a   1.000
_cell.length_b   1.000
_cell.length_c   1.000
_cell.angle_alpha   90.00
_cell.angle_beta   90.00
_cell.angle_gamma   90.00
#
_symmetry.space_group_name_H-M   'P 1'
#
loop_
_entity.id
_entity.type
_entity.pdbx_description
1 polymer ?
#
loop_
_entity_poly.entity_id
_entity_poly.type
_entity_poly.pdbx_seq_one_letter_code
_entity_poly.pdbx_strand_id
1 'polypeptide(L)'
;MRYPFPLFVIALFVSFPSLVLAQALEFPEQLPGTAPLKLTIPLDEHMVAGIDGYALQALAKSPELRPEKWDYDFDSHAAFIESIKENRARFKTFIGAVDPRVAGPGFELLTTTENTSVIAECPQFKVHVVRWQVLDGMTAAGLLLQPTSDIKARVVALPDADWTPEMFIGLKPGVPKSAQIPLKLAASGVQVVIPTLMSRESDFSGHPKVFYTNQPHREFIYRMAFEMGRHVIGYEVQKVMAAVDQFERLDKKERRILPIGVVGVGEGALLALFSGAADYRIKATWVAGYFQQRENVWQEPIYRNVWSQLTEFGDAEIAGMIAPRSCVIEACSVPVVEGPPKAKPGIRASAAPGVINIASPESVRAEYARVVPVFEKLGLKENLSLVIKGDGAEPAGSDQARQQFLFGLRVKINKKRLPPVVLTPVANGVVVDPATRQEQQFQEMNEFTQEVLNRSARYRDEEWQPSKYQSIEAWEKVSDGLRAKVYDELIGRLPQPAKAVPLNVKTRKVIQHAQYQGYEVMLDVLPEIVAGGILLIPNDLKPGEQRPVIVCQHGLEGTPMDTINADGRTFAAYKNFSAELVKKGLIVYVPQNPYRGFDRFRTLQRKSNPMQRSLYSYIIPQHERTLAWLDSLPFVDGKRIGFYGLSYGGKTAVRVPPFVKQYVFSICSGDFNEWVRKNADSAHRFSYVFHGEYEIFEWNMGHVANYAELSYLMAPRPFMVERGHNDGVAPDEWVAAEYAKVRRFYVQMGIGDQTEIEYFNGPHTINGKETFAFILRNLNWSEPAQK
;
A
#
# COMPACT_ATOMS: atom_id res chain seq x y z
N MET A 1 0.70 -10.61 -114.42
CA MET A 1 0.27 -9.79 -113.27
C MET A 1 0.89 -10.41 -112.03
N ARG A 2 2.06 -9.98 -111.55
CA ARG A 2 2.39 -8.86 -110.64
C ARG A 2 1.81 -8.97 -109.21
N TYR A 3 2.62 -9.58 -108.31
CA TYR A 3 2.95 -9.27 -106.89
C TYR A 3 1.86 -9.32 -105.79
N PRO A 4 2.20 -9.40 -104.46
CA PRO A 4 3.43 -9.86 -103.78
C PRO A 4 3.21 -10.74 -102.51
N PHE A 5 4.31 -11.31 -101.99
CA PHE A 5 4.51 -11.81 -100.63
C PHE A 5 4.70 -10.66 -99.62
N PRO A 6 4.35 -10.82 -98.33
CA PRO A 6 5.01 -10.10 -97.24
C PRO A 6 5.80 -11.03 -96.32
N LEU A 7 7.02 -10.58 -95.98
CA LEU A 7 7.89 -11.10 -94.93
C LEU A 7 7.20 -11.01 -93.55
N PHE A 8 7.23 -12.09 -92.78
CA PHE A 8 7.00 -12.05 -91.34
C PHE A 8 8.34 -11.81 -90.61
N VAL A 9 8.46 -10.66 -89.94
CA VAL A 9 9.53 -10.37 -88.99
C VAL A 9 9.04 -10.83 -87.61
N ILE A 10 9.69 -11.85 -87.04
CA ILE A 10 9.48 -12.25 -85.64
C ILE A 10 10.34 -11.32 -84.77
N ALA A 11 9.71 -10.39 -84.08
CA ALA A 11 10.34 -9.63 -83.01
C ALA A 11 10.28 -10.46 -81.71
N LEU A 12 11.43 -10.98 -81.26
CA LEU A 12 11.59 -11.53 -79.92
C LEU A 12 11.49 -10.39 -78.90
N PHE A 13 10.36 -10.30 -78.19
CA PHE A 13 10.27 -9.52 -76.96
C PHE A 13 11.02 -10.27 -75.85
N VAL A 14 12.25 -9.85 -75.58
CA VAL A 14 12.95 -10.20 -74.34
C VAL A 14 12.31 -9.37 -73.23
N SER A 15 11.49 -10.02 -72.40
CA SER A 15 10.98 -9.45 -71.17
C SER A 15 12.15 -9.28 -70.19
N PHE A 16 12.64 -8.06 -70.03
CA PHE A 16 13.50 -7.73 -68.90
C PHE A 16 12.62 -7.75 -67.63
N PRO A 17 12.96 -8.54 -66.60
CA PRO A 17 12.29 -8.41 -65.32
C PRO A 17 12.64 -7.04 -64.76
N SER A 18 11.66 -6.13 -64.75
CA SER A 18 11.74 -4.88 -64.03
C SER A 18 12.06 -5.19 -62.58
N LEU A 19 13.29 -4.91 -62.15
CA LEU A 19 13.67 -4.76 -60.75
C LEU A 19 12.85 -3.58 -60.21
N VAL A 20 11.62 -3.86 -59.77
CA VAL A 20 10.91 -2.99 -58.85
C VAL A 20 11.69 -3.08 -57.55
N LEU A 21 12.62 -2.15 -57.36
CA LEU A 21 13.16 -1.87 -56.03
C LEU A 21 11.96 -1.62 -55.13
N ALA A 22 11.69 -2.57 -54.23
CA ALA A 22 10.62 -2.42 -53.25
C ALA A 22 10.90 -1.15 -52.45
N GLN A 23 10.11 -0.11 -52.70
CA GLN A 23 10.26 1.19 -52.05
C GLN A 23 9.80 1.03 -50.60
N ALA A 24 10.65 1.43 -49.66
CA ALA A 24 10.31 1.44 -48.24
C ALA A 24 9.13 2.40 -47.98
N LEU A 25 8.36 2.14 -46.93
CA LEU A 25 7.27 3.01 -46.51
C LEU A 25 7.84 4.36 -46.05
N GLU A 26 7.41 5.46 -46.67
CA GLU A 26 7.76 6.81 -46.19
C GLU A 26 6.88 7.18 -44.99
N PHE A 27 7.52 7.69 -43.94
CA PHE A 27 6.85 8.07 -42.70
C PHE A 27 6.96 9.59 -42.45
N PRO A 28 5.83 10.30 -42.25
CA PRO A 28 5.84 11.76 -42.12
C PRO A 28 6.41 12.23 -40.77
N GLU A 29 6.54 13.55 -40.57
CA GLU A 29 6.83 14.15 -39.25
C GLU A 29 5.80 13.75 -38.16
N GLN A 30 4.59 13.40 -38.59
CA GLN A 30 3.47 12.96 -37.78
C GLN A 30 2.95 11.63 -38.29
N LEU A 31 2.62 10.69 -37.41
CA LEU A 31 2.08 9.40 -37.83
C LEU A 31 0.67 9.57 -38.43
N PRO A 32 0.35 8.89 -39.55
CA PRO A 32 -0.99 8.92 -40.14
C PRO A 32 -2.09 8.57 -39.12
N GLY A 33 -3.21 9.30 -39.14
CA GLY A 33 -4.34 9.06 -38.24
C GLY A 33 -4.17 9.58 -36.80
N THR A 34 -3.09 10.31 -36.52
CA THR A 34 -2.85 10.94 -35.20
C THR A 34 -2.96 12.46 -35.29
N ALA A 35 -3.00 13.17 -34.16
CA ALA A 35 -2.84 14.63 -34.09
C ALA A 35 -1.40 15.02 -33.72
N PRO A 36 -0.95 16.29 -33.92
CA PRO A 36 0.38 16.71 -33.47
C PRO A 36 0.51 16.75 -31.94
N LEU A 37 1.56 16.17 -31.38
CA LEU A 37 1.91 16.29 -29.97
C LEU A 37 2.60 17.62 -29.70
N LYS A 38 1.92 18.51 -28.96
CA LYS A 38 2.39 19.87 -28.63
C LYS A 38 2.74 20.06 -27.15
N LEU A 39 3.13 18.98 -26.47
CA LEU A 39 3.47 19.02 -25.04
C LEU A 39 4.74 19.86 -24.83
N THR A 40 4.67 20.83 -23.93
CA THR A 40 5.76 21.76 -23.58
C THR A 40 6.58 21.31 -22.37
N ILE A 41 6.08 20.34 -21.62
CA ILE A 41 6.76 19.68 -20.49
C ILE A 41 7.10 18.23 -20.86
N PRO A 42 8.01 17.55 -20.14
CA PRO A 42 8.25 16.13 -20.35
C PRO A 42 7.00 15.28 -20.13
N LEU A 43 6.87 14.18 -20.88
CA LEU A 43 5.72 13.28 -20.81
C LEU A 43 5.55 12.64 -19.43
N ASP A 44 6.66 12.27 -18.77
CA ASP A 44 6.64 11.72 -17.42
C ASP A 44 6.05 12.70 -16.40
N GLU A 45 6.43 13.98 -16.49
CA GLU A 45 5.89 15.02 -15.62
C GLU A 45 4.39 15.26 -15.86
N HIS A 46 3.97 15.28 -17.14
CA HIS A 46 2.56 15.42 -17.50
C HIS A 46 1.73 14.25 -16.99
N MET A 47 2.24 13.02 -17.16
CA MET A 47 1.58 11.79 -16.72
C MET A 47 1.42 11.74 -15.20
N VAL A 48 2.49 12.03 -14.45
CA VAL A 48 2.44 12.06 -12.98
C VAL A 48 1.47 13.13 -12.49
N ALA A 49 1.47 14.33 -13.09
CA ALA A 49 0.55 15.40 -12.72
C ALA A 49 -0.92 15.07 -13.02
N GLY A 50 -1.19 14.38 -14.14
CA GLY A 50 -2.54 13.94 -14.49
C GLY A 50 -3.10 12.89 -13.52
N ILE A 51 -2.29 11.89 -13.17
CA ILE A 51 -2.67 10.87 -12.19
C ILE A 51 -2.85 11.50 -10.79
N ASP A 52 -2.00 12.47 -10.44
CA ASP A 52 -2.11 13.23 -9.20
C ASP A 52 -3.45 13.97 -9.08
N GLY A 53 -3.80 14.74 -10.11
CA GLY A 53 -5.08 15.46 -10.20
C GLY A 53 -6.27 14.51 -10.04
N TYR A 54 -6.25 13.39 -10.77
CA TYR A 54 -7.28 12.37 -10.68
C TYR A 54 -7.41 11.77 -9.27
N ALA A 55 -6.28 11.45 -8.62
CA ALA A 55 -6.27 10.88 -7.28
C ALA A 55 -6.80 11.88 -6.24
N LEU A 56 -6.43 13.16 -6.33
CA LEU A 56 -6.92 14.22 -5.46
C LEU A 56 -8.43 14.45 -5.63
N GLN A 57 -8.93 14.44 -6.87
CA GLN A 57 -10.37 14.54 -7.13
C GLN A 57 -11.14 13.34 -6.56
N ALA A 58 -10.59 12.12 -6.70
CA ALA A 58 -11.21 10.93 -6.13
C ALA A 58 -11.30 10.99 -4.60
N LEU A 59 -10.25 11.47 -3.93
CA LEU A 59 -10.24 11.69 -2.48
C LEU A 59 -11.28 12.74 -2.07
N ALA A 60 -11.29 13.90 -2.75
CA ALA A 60 -12.23 14.99 -2.47
C ALA A 60 -13.70 14.56 -2.64
N LYS A 61 -13.99 13.69 -3.62
CA LYS A 61 -15.33 13.15 -3.86
C LYS A 61 -15.72 12.02 -2.91
N SER A 62 -14.76 11.39 -2.23
CA SER A 62 -15.01 10.21 -1.40
C SER A 62 -16.11 10.38 -0.33
N PRO A 63 -16.29 11.54 0.36
CA PRO A 63 -17.37 11.71 1.34
C PRO A 63 -18.78 11.58 0.75
N GLU A 64 -18.96 11.93 -0.52
CA GLU A 64 -20.23 11.86 -1.23
C GLU A 64 -20.58 10.42 -1.65
N LEU A 65 -19.56 9.60 -1.87
CA LEU A 65 -19.72 8.21 -2.34
C LEU A 65 -19.89 7.22 -1.19
N ARG A 66 -19.35 7.52 -0.01
CA ARG A 66 -19.41 6.65 1.17
C ARG A 66 -20.83 6.27 1.61
N PRO A 67 -21.84 7.18 1.65
CA PRO A 67 -23.18 6.84 2.13
C PRO A 67 -23.83 5.64 1.42
N GLU A 68 -23.52 5.41 0.14
CA GLU A 68 -24.03 4.27 -0.64
C GLU A 68 -23.50 2.90 -0.14
N LYS A 69 -22.48 2.91 0.73
CA LYS A 69 -21.88 1.71 1.34
C LYS A 69 -22.47 1.37 2.72
N TRP A 70 -23.47 2.12 3.16
CA TRP A 70 -24.10 1.96 4.47
C TRP A 70 -25.61 1.81 4.31
N ASP A 71 -26.13 0.69 4.79
CA ASP A 71 -27.56 0.39 4.83
C ASP A 71 -28.04 0.44 6.28
N TYR A 72 -28.15 1.65 6.84
CA TYR A 72 -28.49 1.83 8.25
C TYR A 72 -29.95 1.47 8.52
N ASP A 73 -30.16 0.52 9.44
CA ASP A 73 -31.47 0.26 10.02
C ASP A 73 -31.64 1.08 11.32
N PHE A 74 -32.63 1.99 11.35
CA PHE A 74 -32.90 2.85 12.50
C PHE A 74 -34.11 2.42 13.33
N ASP A 75 -34.72 1.25 13.05
CA ASP A 75 -35.95 0.81 13.73
C ASP A 75 -35.72 0.50 15.23
N SER A 76 -34.52 0.04 15.57
CA SER A 76 -34.09 -0.14 16.96
C SER A 76 -32.57 -0.11 17.08
N HIS A 77 -32.05 0.06 18.31
CA HIS A 77 -30.61 -0.02 18.54
C HIS A 77 -30.03 -1.39 18.15
N ALA A 78 -30.77 -2.48 18.33
CA ALA A 78 -30.33 -3.82 17.95
C ALA A 78 -30.27 -3.99 16.42
N ALA A 79 -31.29 -3.49 15.72
CA ALA A 79 -31.35 -3.51 14.26
C ALA A 79 -30.22 -2.69 13.64
N PHE A 80 -29.95 -1.50 14.18
CA PHE A 80 -28.80 -0.68 13.79
C PHE A 80 -27.48 -1.44 13.92
N ILE A 81 -27.24 -2.07 15.07
CA ILE A 81 -26.00 -2.82 15.33
C ILE A 81 -25.81 -3.97 14.34
N GLU A 82 -26.88 -4.69 14.00
CA GLU A 82 -26.83 -5.77 13.02
C GLU A 82 -26.60 -5.22 11.61
N SER A 83 -27.25 -4.12 11.24
CA SER A 83 -27.13 -3.50 9.91
C SER A 83 -25.70 -3.08 9.57
N ILE A 84 -24.89 -2.67 10.56
CA ILE A 84 -23.50 -2.23 10.37
C ILE A 84 -22.46 -3.32 10.66
N LYS A 85 -22.88 -4.56 10.92
CA LYS A 85 -21.99 -5.65 11.34
C LYS A 85 -20.91 -5.96 10.31
N GLU A 86 -21.29 -5.99 9.02
CA GLU A 86 -20.36 -6.23 7.93
C GLU A 86 -19.43 -5.04 7.68
N ASN A 87 -19.91 -3.80 7.84
CA ASN A 87 -19.03 -2.61 7.83
C ASN A 87 -17.98 -2.71 8.95
N ARG A 88 -18.38 -3.10 10.17
CA ARG A 88 -17.43 -3.30 11.29
C ARG A 88 -16.44 -4.44 11.00
N ALA A 89 -16.87 -5.51 10.34
CA ALA A 89 -15.98 -6.60 9.95
C ALA A 89 -14.93 -6.13 8.93
N ARG A 90 -15.36 -5.44 7.85
CA ARG A 90 -14.45 -4.87 6.84
C ARG A 90 -13.50 -3.83 7.44
N PHE A 91 -14.00 -2.97 8.33
CA PHE A 91 -13.17 -2.00 9.05
C PHE A 91 -12.01 -2.68 9.79
N LYS A 92 -12.28 -3.75 10.55
CA LYS A 92 -11.23 -4.53 11.23
C LYS A 92 -10.22 -5.12 10.26
N THR A 93 -10.68 -5.59 9.09
CA THR A 93 -9.80 -6.08 8.02
C THR A 93 -8.90 -4.97 7.47
N PHE A 94 -9.46 -3.80 7.14
CA PHE A 94 -8.68 -2.68 6.58
C PHE A 94 -7.59 -2.18 7.53
N ILE A 95 -7.87 -2.13 8.83
CA ILE A 95 -6.86 -1.76 9.82
C ILE A 95 -5.96 -2.92 10.24
N GLY A 96 -6.14 -4.13 9.70
CA GLY A 96 -5.30 -5.29 10.02
C GLY A 96 -5.54 -5.91 11.41
N ALA A 97 -6.67 -5.64 12.05
CA ALA A 97 -7.05 -6.21 13.36
C ALA A 97 -7.78 -7.56 13.18
N VAL A 98 -7.13 -8.50 12.51
CA VAL A 98 -7.73 -9.78 12.06
C VAL A 98 -7.24 -11.00 12.84
N ASP A 99 -6.09 -10.90 13.50
CA ASP A 99 -5.46 -12.02 14.18
C ASP A 99 -6.22 -12.41 15.47
N PRO A 100 -6.34 -13.72 15.78
CA PRO A 100 -6.99 -14.16 17.00
C PRO A 100 -6.16 -13.78 18.22
N ARG A 101 -6.78 -13.09 19.19
CA ARG A 101 -6.14 -12.78 20.46
C ARG A 101 -5.98 -14.04 21.32
N VAL A 102 -4.88 -14.11 22.07
CA VAL A 102 -4.60 -15.21 22.99
C VAL A 102 -5.26 -14.97 24.35
N ALA A 103 -5.66 -16.06 25.01
CA ALA A 103 -6.21 -15.96 26.36
C ALA A 103 -5.10 -15.64 27.38
N GLY A 104 -5.22 -14.53 28.09
CA GLY A 104 -4.29 -14.12 29.14
C GLY A 104 -4.74 -14.48 30.56
N PRO A 105 -3.81 -14.56 31.53
CA PRO A 105 -4.14 -14.81 32.94
C PRO A 105 -4.75 -13.61 33.69
N GLY A 106 -4.88 -12.46 33.03
CA GLY A 106 -5.22 -11.16 33.64
C GLY A 106 -4.14 -10.12 33.32
N PHE A 107 -4.21 -8.96 33.98
CA PHE A 107 -3.06 -8.07 34.06
C PHE A 107 -2.02 -8.67 35.01
N GLU A 108 -0.84 -8.94 34.48
CA GLU A 108 0.31 -9.44 35.24
C GLU A 108 1.01 -8.25 35.91
N LEU A 109 1.06 -8.26 37.25
CA LEU A 109 1.79 -7.26 38.01
C LEU A 109 3.29 -7.59 37.97
N LEU A 110 4.10 -6.66 37.49
CA LEU A 110 5.56 -6.87 37.40
C LEU A 110 6.18 -6.67 38.79
N THR A 111 6.72 -7.73 39.37
CA THR A 111 7.40 -7.71 40.68
C THR A 111 8.74 -8.40 40.56
N THR A 112 9.67 -8.07 41.44
CA THR A 112 10.88 -8.89 41.67
C THR A 112 10.83 -9.46 43.08
N THR A 113 11.80 -10.30 43.44
CA THR A 113 11.96 -10.77 44.83
C THR A 113 12.18 -9.63 45.83
N GLU A 114 12.58 -8.46 45.35
CA GLU A 114 12.97 -7.31 46.16
C GLU A 114 11.98 -6.13 46.04
N ASN A 115 11.34 -5.98 44.87
CA ASN A 115 10.56 -4.81 44.52
C ASN A 115 9.11 -5.12 44.19
N THR A 116 8.21 -4.26 44.65
CA THR A 116 6.78 -4.32 44.34
C THR A 116 6.48 -3.72 42.97
N SER A 117 5.34 -4.13 42.39
CA SER A 117 4.80 -3.54 41.17
C SER A 117 4.37 -2.08 41.31
N VAL A 118 4.15 -1.62 42.56
CA VAL A 118 3.70 -0.24 42.83
C VAL A 118 4.88 0.71 42.73
N ILE A 119 4.85 1.63 41.76
CA ILE A 119 5.94 2.60 41.51
C ILE A 119 5.62 3.99 42.05
N ALA A 120 4.34 4.31 42.22
CA ALA A 120 3.88 5.55 42.80
C ALA A 120 2.49 5.36 43.40
N GLU A 121 2.12 6.21 44.35
CA GLU A 121 0.80 6.18 44.95
C GLU A 121 0.32 7.56 45.42
N CYS A 122 -0.98 7.65 45.64
CA CYS A 122 -1.65 8.73 46.35
C CYS A 122 -2.80 8.14 47.18
N PRO A 123 -3.46 8.90 48.08
CA PRO A 123 -4.56 8.38 48.89
C PRO A 123 -5.69 7.71 48.08
N GLN A 124 -5.89 8.12 46.82
CA GLN A 124 -6.99 7.68 45.97
C GLN A 124 -6.70 6.41 45.15
N PHE A 125 -5.43 6.14 44.80
CA PHE A 125 -5.05 5.01 43.96
C PHE A 125 -3.55 4.68 44.02
N LYS A 126 -3.21 3.46 43.60
CA LYS A 126 -1.83 2.97 43.41
C LYS A 126 -1.51 2.84 41.93
N VAL A 127 -0.26 3.12 41.54
CA VAL A 127 0.23 2.97 40.16
C VAL A 127 1.08 1.71 40.09
N HIS A 128 0.57 0.69 39.41
CA HIS A 128 1.27 -0.57 39.17
C HIS A 128 1.92 -0.59 37.79
N VAL A 129 3.10 -1.21 37.65
CA VAL A 129 3.60 -1.63 36.35
C VAL A 129 3.00 -2.97 35.98
N VAL A 130 2.43 -3.06 34.78
CA VAL A 130 1.71 -4.25 34.32
C VAL A 130 2.07 -4.66 32.90
N ARG A 131 1.83 -5.93 32.60
CA ARG A 131 1.78 -6.47 31.23
C ARG A 131 0.56 -7.39 31.04
N TRP A 132 0.12 -7.61 29.82
CA TRP A 132 -0.92 -8.59 29.48
C TRP A 132 -0.70 -9.18 28.09
N GLN A 133 -1.17 -10.42 27.91
CA GLN A 133 -1.07 -11.15 26.65
C GLN A 133 -2.04 -10.57 25.59
N VAL A 134 -1.60 -10.51 24.33
CA VAL A 134 -2.36 -9.92 23.23
C VAL A 134 -2.50 -10.88 22.06
N LEU A 135 -1.40 -11.16 21.35
CA LEU A 135 -1.31 -12.14 20.26
C LEU A 135 -0.24 -13.17 20.64
N ASP A 136 -0.12 -14.25 19.88
CA ASP A 136 0.93 -15.24 20.09
C ASP A 136 2.31 -14.58 19.99
N GLY A 137 3.13 -14.66 21.06
CA GLY A 137 4.41 -13.97 21.14
C GLY A 137 4.35 -12.44 21.32
N MET A 138 3.15 -11.83 21.42
CA MET A 138 3.00 -10.38 21.58
C MET A 138 2.23 -10.01 22.85
N THR A 139 2.84 -9.13 23.64
CA THR A 139 2.23 -8.55 24.84
C THR A 139 1.95 -7.06 24.66
N ALA A 140 1.17 -6.52 25.60
CA ALA A 140 1.10 -5.11 25.87
C ALA A 140 1.66 -4.85 27.27
N ALA A 141 2.39 -3.75 27.43
CA ALA A 141 3.00 -3.37 28.70
C ALA A 141 2.78 -1.88 28.99
N GLY A 142 2.66 -1.53 30.27
CA GLY A 142 2.44 -0.14 30.68
C GLY A 142 2.08 -0.03 32.16
N LEU A 143 1.12 0.84 32.47
CA LEU A 143 0.73 1.16 33.85
C LEU A 143 -0.74 0.83 34.13
N LEU A 144 -1.04 0.40 35.35
CA LEU A 144 -2.38 0.22 35.89
C LEU A 144 -2.57 1.12 37.11
N LEU A 145 -3.47 2.09 37.01
CA LEU A 145 -3.91 2.93 38.11
C LEU A 145 -5.09 2.23 38.80
N GLN A 146 -4.82 1.73 40.00
CA GLN A 146 -5.72 0.92 40.82
C GLN A 146 -6.32 1.77 41.95
N PRO A 147 -7.62 2.15 41.88
CA PRO A 147 -8.31 2.83 42.97
C PRO A 147 -8.18 2.09 44.30
N THR A 148 -8.00 2.85 45.39
CA THR A 148 -8.04 2.33 46.77
C THR A 148 -9.48 2.11 47.27
N SER A 149 -10.45 2.80 46.66
CA SER A 149 -11.88 2.61 46.88
C SER A 149 -12.50 1.66 45.85
N ASP A 150 -13.80 1.39 45.99
CA ASP A 150 -14.57 0.65 44.99
C ASP A 150 -14.42 1.22 43.58
N ILE A 151 -14.06 0.34 42.64
CA ILE A 151 -13.92 0.66 41.21
C ILE A 151 -15.32 0.95 40.64
N LYS A 152 -15.50 2.11 40.00
CA LYS A 152 -16.79 2.52 39.42
C LYS A 152 -16.91 2.23 37.92
N ALA A 153 -15.79 2.23 37.23
CA ALA A 153 -15.66 1.97 35.80
C ALA A 153 -14.22 1.55 35.49
N ARG A 154 -14.00 1.02 34.30
CA ARG A 154 -12.69 0.58 33.80
C ARG A 154 -12.36 1.29 32.51
N VAL A 155 -11.15 1.79 32.35
CA VAL A 155 -10.78 2.59 31.17
C VAL A 155 -9.42 2.17 30.64
N VAL A 156 -9.31 2.04 29.32
CA VAL A 156 -8.02 2.03 28.62
C VAL A 156 -7.72 3.48 28.20
N ALA A 157 -6.65 4.07 28.73
CA ALA A 157 -6.26 5.43 28.40
C ALA A 157 -4.98 5.44 27.56
N LEU A 158 -5.05 6.05 26.38
CA LEU A 158 -4.06 5.93 25.32
C LEU A 158 -3.30 7.26 25.18
N PRO A 159 -2.00 7.29 25.48
CA PRO A 159 -1.19 8.49 25.27
C PRO A 159 -1.05 8.81 23.77
N ASP A 160 -0.50 9.98 23.43
CA ASP A 160 0.08 10.12 22.09
C ASP A 160 1.35 9.24 21.96
N ALA A 161 1.76 8.88 20.73
CA ALA A 161 2.91 8.01 20.49
C ALA A 161 4.24 8.58 21.02
N ASP A 162 4.35 9.90 21.23
CA ASP A 162 5.56 10.52 21.79
C ASP A 162 5.53 10.62 23.32
N TRP A 163 4.46 10.12 23.95
CA TRP A 163 4.30 10.14 25.40
C TRP A 163 4.37 8.74 25.98
N THR A 164 5.31 8.55 26.91
CA THR A 164 5.33 7.34 27.74
C THR A 164 4.14 7.33 28.71
N PRO A 165 3.67 6.15 29.15
CA PRO A 165 2.70 6.04 30.24
C PRO A 165 3.04 6.90 31.48
N GLU A 166 4.32 6.97 31.85
CA GLU A 166 4.82 7.75 32.99
C GLU A 166 4.69 9.27 32.76
N MET A 167 4.94 9.74 31.54
CA MET A 167 4.70 11.14 31.17
C MET A 167 3.21 11.47 31.20
N PHE A 168 2.36 10.55 30.72
CA PHE A 168 0.91 10.75 30.64
C PHE A 168 0.23 10.86 32.02
N ILE A 169 0.87 10.36 33.07
CA ILE A 169 0.44 10.51 34.47
C ILE A 169 1.30 11.51 35.26
N GLY A 170 2.18 12.26 34.61
CA GLY A 170 2.97 13.32 35.24
C GLY A 170 4.09 12.84 36.18
N LEU A 171 4.48 11.56 36.16
CA LEU A 171 5.68 11.08 36.85
C LEU A 171 6.97 11.52 36.13
N LYS A 172 6.87 11.73 34.82
CA LYS A 172 7.90 12.37 34.00
C LYS A 172 7.34 13.65 33.37
N PRO A 173 8.18 14.68 33.12
CA PRO A 173 7.74 15.89 32.44
C PRO A 173 7.40 15.61 30.97
N GLY A 174 6.66 16.54 30.32
CA GLY A 174 6.39 16.51 28.88
C GLY A 174 4.91 16.50 28.50
N VAL A 175 4.00 16.24 29.45
CA VAL A 175 2.54 16.29 29.21
C VAL A 175 1.89 17.40 30.02
N PRO A 176 1.11 18.31 29.38
CA PRO A 176 0.36 19.35 30.09
C PRO A 176 -0.55 18.78 31.17
N LYS A 177 -0.68 19.48 32.31
CA LYS A 177 -1.48 19.01 33.46
C LYS A 177 -2.95 18.71 33.12
N SER A 178 -3.54 19.44 32.17
CA SER A 178 -4.92 19.16 31.74
C SER A 178 -5.03 17.83 30.99
N ALA A 179 -4.03 17.51 30.17
CA ALA A 179 -3.93 16.32 29.33
C ALA A 179 -3.53 15.05 30.11
N GLN A 180 -3.15 15.16 31.38
CA GLN A 180 -2.97 14.03 32.30
C GLN A 180 -4.33 13.42 32.72
N ILE A 181 -5.14 13.04 31.73
CA ILE A 181 -6.50 12.50 31.84
C ILE A 181 -6.56 11.28 32.79
N PRO A 182 -5.63 10.30 32.74
CA PRO A 182 -5.71 9.13 33.60
C PRO A 182 -5.75 9.45 35.10
N LEU A 183 -5.02 10.48 35.55
CA LEU A 183 -5.00 10.90 36.95
C LEU A 183 -6.39 11.33 37.45
N LYS A 184 -7.08 12.14 36.64
CA LYS A 184 -8.41 12.68 36.99
C LYS A 184 -9.47 11.57 36.99
N LEU A 185 -9.34 10.61 36.08
CA LEU A 185 -10.22 9.43 36.03
C LEU A 185 -9.98 8.54 37.25
N ALA A 186 -8.72 8.19 37.54
CA ALA A 186 -8.36 7.37 38.69
C ALA A 186 -8.80 7.99 40.03
N ALA A 187 -8.58 9.30 40.21
CA ALA A 187 -9.08 10.03 41.38
C ALA A 187 -10.61 10.08 41.49
N SER A 188 -11.35 9.78 40.41
CA SER A 188 -12.81 9.66 40.41
C SER A 188 -13.30 8.25 40.75
N GLY A 189 -12.39 7.29 41.01
CA GLY A 189 -12.68 5.89 41.29
C GLY A 189 -12.74 5.01 40.05
N VAL A 190 -12.16 5.44 38.93
CA VAL A 190 -12.06 4.66 37.68
C VAL A 190 -10.75 3.88 37.70
N GLN A 191 -10.77 2.58 37.43
CA GLN A 191 -9.53 1.82 37.21
C GLN A 191 -9.05 2.09 35.79
N VAL A 192 -7.79 2.50 35.64
CA VAL A 192 -7.24 2.93 34.34
C VAL A 192 -6.02 2.11 33.99
N VAL A 193 -6.01 1.49 32.80
CA VAL A 193 -4.80 0.87 32.23
C VAL A 193 -4.28 1.74 31.08
N ILE A 194 -2.97 1.91 31.01
CA ILE A 194 -2.27 2.79 30.08
C ILE A 194 -1.22 1.95 29.35
N PRO A 195 -1.46 1.50 28.12
CA PRO A 195 -0.46 0.79 27.34
C PRO A 195 0.64 1.74 26.86
N THR A 196 1.82 1.17 26.62
CA THR A 196 2.88 1.80 25.83
C THR A 196 2.50 1.70 24.36
N LEU A 197 2.51 2.83 23.65
CA LEU A 197 2.30 2.88 22.21
C LEU A 197 3.64 2.87 21.48
N MET A 198 3.62 2.36 20.24
CA MET A 198 4.77 2.39 19.37
C MET A 198 5.12 3.85 19.03
N SER A 199 6.35 4.27 19.31
CA SER A 199 6.78 5.67 19.30
C SER A 199 7.21 6.13 17.91
N ARG A 200 7.35 7.45 17.74
CA ARG A 200 7.89 8.04 16.51
C ARG A 200 9.41 8.16 16.48
N GLU A 201 10.08 7.73 17.55
CA GLU A 201 11.53 7.51 17.57
C GLU A 201 11.96 6.42 16.56
N SER A 202 13.26 6.35 16.27
CA SER A 202 13.81 5.45 15.24
C SER A 202 14.97 4.56 15.72
N ASP A 203 15.29 4.59 17.02
CA ASP A 203 16.50 3.97 17.55
C ASP A 203 16.52 2.43 17.42
N PHE A 204 15.36 1.78 17.24
CA PHE A 204 15.23 0.34 17.02
C PHE A 204 14.89 -0.05 15.56
N SER A 205 14.69 0.92 14.68
CA SER A 205 14.27 0.71 13.28
C SER A 205 15.43 0.21 12.42
N GLY A 206 15.80 -1.05 12.58
CA GLY A 206 16.94 -1.63 11.89
C GLY A 206 17.28 -3.04 12.32
N HIS A 207 18.41 -3.52 11.82
CA HIS A 207 19.00 -4.79 12.25
C HIS A 207 20.52 -4.65 12.36
N PRO A 208 21.16 -5.15 13.43
CA PRO A 208 22.59 -4.93 13.70
C PRO A 208 23.54 -5.50 12.64
N LYS A 209 23.11 -6.53 11.90
CA LYS A 209 23.88 -7.13 10.79
C LYS A 209 23.54 -6.58 9.40
N VAL A 210 22.58 -5.65 9.33
CA VAL A 210 22.16 -5.02 8.08
C VAL A 210 22.52 -3.54 8.15
N PHE A 211 21.61 -2.71 8.65
CA PHE A 211 21.84 -1.31 9.01
C PHE A 211 20.58 -0.78 9.71
N TYR A 212 20.72 0.37 10.39
CA TYR A 212 19.61 1.09 11.01
C TYR A 212 19.13 2.23 10.11
N THR A 213 17.88 2.63 10.31
CA THR A 213 17.17 3.64 9.51
C THR A 213 16.63 4.76 10.38
N ASN A 214 16.33 5.91 9.78
CA ASN A 214 15.64 7.01 10.45
C ASN A 214 14.11 6.87 10.43
N GLN A 215 13.59 5.71 10.03
CA GLN A 215 12.15 5.44 10.02
C GLN A 215 11.63 5.44 11.45
N PRO A 216 10.51 6.13 11.75
CA PRO A 216 9.80 5.94 13.00
C PRO A 216 9.54 4.45 13.25
N HIS A 217 9.58 3.98 14.50
CA HIS A 217 9.27 2.59 14.83
C HIS A 217 7.91 2.17 14.26
N ARG A 218 6.94 3.10 14.26
CA ARG A 218 5.61 2.92 13.64
C ARG A 218 5.69 2.66 12.13
N GLU A 219 6.53 3.40 11.41
CA GLU A 219 6.72 3.23 9.97
C GLU A 219 7.43 1.90 9.67
N PHE A 220 8.48 1.57 10.42
CA PHE A 220 9.23 0.34 10.22
C PHE A 220 8.31 -0.89 10.36
N ILE A 221 7.48 -0.94 11.41
CA ILE A 221 6.46 -1.99 11.58
C ILE A 221 5.39 -1.92 10.48
N TYR A 222 4.91 -0.71 10.13
CA TYR A 222 3.90 -0.53 9.08
C TYR A 222 4.32 -1.17 7.76
N ARG A 223 5.54 -0.94 7.31
CA ARG A 223 6.05 -1.42 6.02
C ARG A 223 5.93 -2.94 5.88
N MET A 224 6.37 -3.67 6.90
CA MET A 224 6.27 -5.13 6.93
C MET A 224 4.84 -5.62 7.09
N ALA A 225 4.08 -4.98 7.99
CA ALA A 225 2.71 -5.38 8.30
C ALA A 225 1.78 -5.18 7.10
N PHE A 226 1.95 -4.09 6.33
CA PHE A 226 1.11 -3.74 5.19
C PHE A 226 1.12 -4.83 4.11
N GLU A 227 2.31 -5.36 3.80
CA GLU A 227 2.50 -6.50 2.90
C GLU A 227 1.79 -7.77 3.36
N MET A 228 1.62 -7.91 4.68
CA MET A 228 0.91 -9.01 5.30
C MET A 228 -0.58 -8.73 5.50
N GLY A 229 -1.12 -7.60 5.01
CA GLY A 229 -2.53 -7.23 5.24
C GLY A 229 -2.81 -6.87 6.70
N ARG A 230 -1.77 -6.43 7.41
CA ARG A 230 -1.82 -5.93 8.79
C ARG A 230 -1.42 -4.47 8.81
N HIS A 231 -1.59 -3.84 9.97
CA HIS A 231 -1.21 -2.45 10.17
C HIS A 231 -0.80 -2.23 11.63
N VAL A 232 0.12 -1.30 11.89
CA VAL A 232 0.52 -0.95 13.27
C VAL A 232 -0.68 -0.50 14.11
N ILE A 233 -1.60 0.26 13.50
CA ILE A 233 -2.91 0.62 14.08
C ILE A 233 -3.67 -0.65 14.53
N GLY A 234 -3.77 -1.67 13.67
CA GLY A 234 -4.46 -2.92 13.99
C GLY A 234 -3.84 -3.65 15.17
N TYR A 235 -2.51 -3.74 15.22
CA TYR A 235 -1.81 -4.33 16.37
C TYR A 235 -2.10 -3.57 17.66
N GLU A 236 -2.08 -2.24 17.65
CA GLU A 236 -2.37 -1.45 18.85
C GLU A 236 -3.85 -1.48 19.25
N VAL A 237 -4.78 -1.53 18.28
CA VAL A 237 -6.21 -1.79 18.56
C VAL A 237 -6.38 -3.17 19.21
N GLN A 238 -5.64 -4.19 18.77
CA GLN A 238 -5.64 -5.50 19.43
C GLN A 238 -5.12 -5.42 20.86
N LYS A 239 -4.09 -4.61 21.15
CA LYS A 239 -3.63 -4.36 22.53
C LYS A 239 -4.73 -3.75 23.41
N VAL A 240 -5.52 -2.82 22.86
CA VAL A 240 -6.68 -2.24 23.55
C VAL A 240 -7.76 -3.29 23.79
N MET A 241 -8.15 -4.05 22.76
CA MET A 241 -9.16 -5.09 22.90
C MET A 241 -8.74 -6.20 23.86
N ALA A 242 -7.45 -6.55 23.91
CA ALA A 242 -6.91 -7.48 24.90
C ALA A 242 -7.04 -6.95 26.33
N ALA A 243 -6.87 -5.64 26.55
CA ALA A 243 -7.13 -5.03 27.86
C ALA A 243 -8.62 -5.08 28.22
N VAL A 244 -9.52 -4.88 27.24
CA VAL A 244 -10.97 -5.08 27.42
C VAL A 244 -11.28 -6.54 27.79
N ASP A 245 -10.63 -7.52 27.15
CA ASP A 245 -10.77 -8.94 27.50
C ASP A 245 -10.37 -9.19 28.97
N GLN A 246 -9.28 -8.57 29.44
CA GLN A 246 -8.85 -8.71 30.84
C GLN A 246 -9.82 -8.05 31.82
N PHE A 247 -10.38 -6.88 31.49
CA PHE A 247 -11.40 -6.25 32.31
C PHE A 247 -12.68 -7.10 32.36
N GLU A 248 -13.14 -7.66 31.25
CA GLU A 248 -14.33 -8.52 31.25
C GLU A 248 -14.10 -9.80 32.09
N ARG A 249 -12.91 -10.40 31.98
CA ARG A 249 -12.50 -11.55 32.81
C ARG A 249 -12.53 -11.21 34.30
N LEU A 250 -11.95 -10.07 34.69
CA LEU A 250 -11.93 -9.62 36.08
C LEU A 250 -13.34 -9.31 36.59
N ASP A 251 -14.19 -8.67 35.80
CA ASP A 251 -15.59 -8.41 36.16
C ASP A 251 -16.35 -9.71 36.42
N LYS A 252 -16.20 -10.72 35.54
CA LYS A 252 -16.77 -12.06 35.74
C LYS A 252 -16.27 -12.71 37.04
N LYS A 253 -14.96 -12.62 37.32
CA LYS A 253 -14.36 -13.18 38.54
C LYS A 253 -14.85 -12.49 39.81
N GLU A 254 -14.97 -11.16 39.78
CA GLU A 254 -15.44 -10.34 40.90
C GLU A 254 -16.97 -10.34 41.04
N ARG A 255 -17.70 -10.94 40.08
CA ARG A 255 -19.16 -10.90 39.97
C ARG A 255 -19.71 -9.48 39.91
N ARG A 256 -19.05 -8.64 39.11
CA ARG A 256 -19.40 -7.23 38.88
C ARG A 256 -19.73 -7.01 37.41
N ILE A 257 -20.43 -5.91 37.14
CA ILE A 257 -20.70 -5.43 35.79
C ILE A 257 -20.26 -3.97 35.78
N LEU A 258 -19.04 -3.70 35.33
CA LEU A 258 -18.49 -2.35 35.27
C LEU A 258 -18.49 -1.84 33.82
N PRO A 259 -18.85 -0.57 33.58
CA PRO A 259 -18.74 0.01 32.26
C PRO A 259 -17.26 0.18 31.89
N ILE A 260 -16.93 -0.22 30.66
CA ILE A 260 -15.58 -0.09 30.10
C ILE A 260 -15.55 1.09 29.14
N GLY A 261 -14.53 1.94 29.22
CA GLY A 261 -14.32 3.06 28.31
C GLY A 261 -12.94 3.06 27.66
N VAL A 262 -12.79 3.86 26.61
CA VAL A 262 -11.49 4.17 26.00
C VAL A 262 -11.34 5.67 25.81
N VAL A 263 -10.17 6.20 26.10
CA VAL A 263 -9.84 7.61 25.86
C VAL A 263 -8.45 7.68 25.27
N GLY A 264 -8.20 8.63 24.37
CA GLY A 264 -6.84 8.90 23.93
C GLY A 264 -6.61 10.30 23.42
N VAL A 265 -5.33 10.66 23.27
CA VAL A 265 -4.86 11.95 22.77
C VAL A 265 -3.96 11.75 21.55
N GLY A 266 -4.12 12.53 20.49
CA GLY A 266 -3.28 12.43 19.28
C GLY A 266 -3.33 11.05 18.63
N GLU A 267 -2.20 10.34 18.53
CA GLU A 267 -2.18 8.95 18.07
C GLU A 267 -3.04 8.02 18.93
N GLY A 268 -3.07 8.24 20.25
CA GLY A 268 -3.94 7.51 21.15
C GLY A 268 -5.42 7.78 20.87
N ALA A 269 -5.77 8.97 20.38
CA ALA A 269 -7.13 9.32 20.02
C ALA A 269 -7.60 8.61 18.74
N LEU A 270 -6.70 8.44 17.76
CA LEU A 270 -6.93 7.55 16.61
C LEU A 270 -7.29 6.14 17.10
N LEU A 271 -6.44 5.58 17.97
CA LEU A 271 -6.64 4.22 18.50
C LEU A 271 -7.91 4.12 19.36
N ALA A 272 -8.27 5.17 20.10
CA ALA A 272 -9.51 5.23 20.88
C ALA A 272 -10.74 5.19 19.97
N LEU A 273 -10.76 6.02 18.92
CA LEU A 273 -11.84 6.04 17.92
C LEU A 273 -11.99 4.66 17.27
N PHE A 274 -10.88 4.09 16.82
CA PHE A 274 -10.87 2.81 16.10
C PHE A 274 -11.26 1.65 17.01
N SER A 275 -10.78 1.62 18.25
CA SER A 275 -11.15 0.60 19.24
C SER A 275 -12.63 0.71 19.62
N GLY A 276 -13.13 1.93 19.83
CA GLY A 276 -14.54 2.18 20.11
C GLY A 276 -15.46 1.66 19.01
N ALA A 277 -15.07 1.84 17.74
CA ALA A 277 -15.79 1.30 16.59
C ALA A 277 -15.70 -0.23 16.47
N ALA A 278 -14.51 -0.79 16.69
CA ALA A 278 -14.22 -2.22 16.52
C ALA A 278 -14.82 -3.12 17.61
N ASP A 279 -14.92 -2.63 18.85
CA ASP A 279 -15.34 -3.42 20.01
C ASP A 279 -16.57 -2.85 20.69
N TYR A 280 -17.71 -3.55 20.58
CA TYR A 280 -18.99 -3.12 21.13
C TYR A 280 -19.05 -3.09 22.67
N ARG A 281 -18.10 -3.73 23.36
CA ARG A 281 -18.04 -3.77 24.82
C ARG A 281 -17.66 -2.41 25.42
N ILE A 282 -16.96 -1.56 24.66
CA ILE A 282 -16.55 -0.22 25.07
C ILE A 282 -17.76 0.72 25.08
N LYS A 283 -18.20 1.17 26.25
CA LYS A 283 -19.43 1.97 26.46
C LYS A 283 -19.27 3.47 26.26
N ALA A 284 -18.05 3.99 26.40
CA ALA A 284 -17.75 5.40 26.14
C ALA A 284 -16.38 5.52 25.46
N THR A 285 -16.31 6.38 24.45
CA THR A 285 -15.09 6.68 23.70
C THR A 285 -14.82 8.18 23.76
N TRP A 286 -13.60 8.59 24.11
CA TRP A 286 -13.17 10.00 24.07
C TRP A 286 -11.96 10.16 23.15
N VAL A 287 -12.17 10.93 22.08
CA VAL A 287 -11.21 11.19 21.00
C VAL A 287 -10.73 12.63 21.13
N ALA A 288 -9.51 12.82 21.63
CA ALA A 288 -8.93 14.15 21.82
C ALA A 288 -7.85 14.47 20.76
N GLY A 289 -8.15 15.42 19.86
CA GLY A 289 -7.17 16.01 18.94
C GLY A 289 -6.82 15.17 17.72
N TYR A 290 -7.68 14.24 17.31
CA TYR A 290 -7.51 13.45 16.08
C TYR A 290 -8.64 13.62 15.06
N PHE A 291 -9.89 13.67 15.53
CA PHE A 291 -11.09 13.61 14.69
C PHE A 291 -11.18 14.78 13.69
N GLN A 292 -11.15 14.50 12.38
CA GLN A 292 -11.23 15.52 11.32
C GLN A 292 -11.57 14.91 9.95
N GLN A 293 -11.74 15.76 8.93
CA GLN A 293 -11.85 15.30 7.54
C GLN A 293 -10.58 14.56 7.10
N ARG A 294 -10.73 13.43 6.40
CA ARG A 294 -9.63 12.47 6.18
C ARG A 294 -9.09 12.44 4.76
N GLU A 295 -9.62 13.25 3.84
CA GLU A 295 -9.26 13.24 2.42
C GLU A 295 -7.79 13.65 2.19
N ASN A 296 -7.16 14.30 3.17
CA ASN A 296 -5.75 14.67 3.17
C ASN A 296 -4.84 13.72 3.98
N VAL A 297 -5.31 12.52 4.37
CA VAL A 297 -4.50 11.55 5.14
C VAL A 297 -3.19 11.14 4.43
N TRP A 298 -3.14 11.28 3.11
CA TRP A 298 -1.92 11.03 2.33
C TRP A 298 -0.76 11.98 2.67
N GLN A 299 -1.03 13.12 3.31
CA GLN A 299 0.00 14.08 3.78
C GLN A 299 0.53 13.73 5.17
N GLU A 300 -0.17 12.88 5.92
CA GLU A 300 0.23 12.48 7.27
C GLU A 300 1.41 11.51 7.21
N PRO A 301 1.99 11.05 8.34
CA PRO A 301 2.97 9.97 8.29
C PRO A 301 2.40 8.69 7.67
N ILE A 302 3.23 7.93 6.94
CA ILE A 302 2.75 6.78 6.15
C ILE A 302 2.07 5.70 6.99
N TYR A 303 2.46 5.56 8.27
CA TYR A 303 1.81 4.67 9.23
C TYR A 303 0.38 5.05 9.62
N ARG A 304 -0.22 6.09 9.01
CA ARG A 304 -1.67 6.40 9.08
C ARG A 304 -2.41 6.12 7.77
N ASN A 305 -1.72 5.69 6.72
CA ASN A 305 -2.28 5.43 5.41
C ASN A 305 -2.85 4.01 5.34
N VAL A 306 -4.16 3.89 5.51
CA VAL A 306 -4.86 2.60 5.57
C VAL A 306 -5.45 2.25 4.20
N TRP A 307 -5.20 1.02 3.74
CA TRP A 307 -5.75 0.50 2.49
C TRP A 307 -7.28 0.50 2.51
N SER A 308 -7.90 0.97 1.43
CA SER A 308 -9.36 1.02 1.26
C SER A 308 -10.13 1.83 2.32
N GLN A 309 -9.47 2.62 3.17
CA GLN A 309 -10.17 3.34 4.23
C GLN A 309 -11.26 4.27 3.70
N LEU A 310 -10.95 5.14 2.76
CA LEU A 310 -11.85 6.22 2.32
C LEU A 310 -12.87 5.78 1.27
N THR A 311 -12.87 4.50 0.86
CA THR A 311 -13.98 3.93 0.09
C THR A 311 -15.24 3.75 0.94
N GLU A 312 -15.09 3.60 2.27
CA GLU A 312 -16.19 3.34 3.20
C GLU A 312 -16.15 4.17 4.50
N PHE A 313 -14.96 4.57 4.98
CA PHE A 313 -14.74 5.05 6.35
C PHE A 313 -13.95 6.37 6.43
N GLY A 314 -14.64 7.50 6.62
CA GLY A 314 -14.05 8.68 7.27
C GLY A 314 -14.18 8.58 8.79
N ASP A 315 -13.68 9.59 9.51
CA ASP A 315 -13.79 9.62 10.97
C ASP A 315 -15.26 9.67 11.42
N ALA A 316 -16.14 10.33 10.66
CA ALA A 316 -17.58 10.38 10.91
C ALA A 316 -18.23 8.99 10.85
N GLU A 317 -17.90 8.20 9.82
CA GLU A 317 -18.41 6.82 9.67
C GLU A 317 -17.89 5.92 10.80
N ILE A 318 -16.62 6.06 11.19
CA ILE A 318 -16.02 5.30 12.28
C ILE A 318 -16.70 5.67 13.62
N ALA A 319 -16.94 6.96 13.87
CA ALA A 319 -17.71 7.42 15.03
C ALA A 319 -19.17 6.94 14.99
N GLY A 320 -19.78 6.84 13.81
CA GLY A 320 -21.12 6.28 13.62
C GLY A 320 -21.23 4.84 14.12
N MET A 321 -20.20 4.02 13.93
CA MET A 321 -20.15 2.63 14.44
C MET A 321 -20.07 2.52 15.97
N ILE A 322 -19.81 3.63 16.67
CA ILE A 322 -19.83 3.68 18.14
C ILE A 322 -21.27 3.70 18.65
N ALA A 323 -22.21 4.30 17.90
CA ALA A 323 -23.62 4.31 18.27
C ALA A 323 -24.15 2.87 18.52
N PRO A 324 -25.07 2.68 19.49
CA PRO A 324 -25.70 3.66 20.37
C PRO A 324 -24.84 4.13 21.57
N ARG A 325 -23.56 3.76 21.63
CA ARG A 325 -22.67 4.03 22.79
C ARG A 325 -22.13 5.46 22.72
N SER A 326 -21.58 5.97 23.83
CA SER A 326 -21.19 7.38 23.92
C SER A 326 -19.86 7.67 23.19
N CYS A 327 -19.81 8.77 22.45
CA CYS A 327 -18.64 9.28 21.76
C CYS A 327 -18.44 10.78 22.07
N VAL A 328 -17.27 11.13 22.61
CA VAL A 328 -16.86 12.49 22.93
C VAL A 328 -15.71 12.88 22.02
N ILE A 329 -15.90 13.93 21.23
CA ILE A 329 -14.89 14.50 20.35
C ILE A 329 -14.41 15.81 20.97
N GLU A 330 -13.11 15.91 21.22
CA GLU A 330 -12.46 17.11 21.76
C GLU A 330 -11.43 17.63 20.75
N ALA A 331 -11.66 18.82 20.20
CA ALA A 331 -10.61 19.54 19.47
C ALA A 331 -9.64 20.16 20.48
N CYS A 332 -8.37 19.80 20.35
CA CYS A 332 -7.31 20.23 21.25
C CYS A 332 -5.94 20.11 20.57
N SER A 333 -4.91 20.72 21.18
CA SER A 333 -3.53 20.51 20.77
C SER A 333 -3.05 19.09 21.03
N VAL A 334 -2.21 18.62 20.11
CA VAL A 334 -1.51 17.34 20.14
C VAL A 334 -0.05 17.57 19.73
N PRO A 335 0.88 16.64 20.01
CA PRO A 335 2.22 16.72 19.46
C PRO A 335 2.20 16.88 17.93
N VAL A 336 2.84 17.94 17.44
CA VAL A 336 2.98 18.25 16.01
C VAL A 336 4.19 17.50 15.47
N VAL A 337 4.08 16.99 14.25
CA VAL A 337 5.18 16.34 13.52
C VAL A 337 5.47 17.12 12.26
N GLU A 338 6.66 17.70 12.16
CA GLU A 338 7.09 18.50 10.99
C GLU A 338 7.65 17.64 9.85
N GLY A 339 7.98 16.39 10.12
CA GLY A 339 8.59 15.45 9.20
C GLY A 339 9.11 14.21 9.93
N PRO A 340 9.63 13.20 9.20
CA PRO A 340 10.24 12.04 9.83
C PRO A 340 11.52 12.44 10.61
N PRO A 341 11.97 11.61 11.57
CA PRO A 341 13.23 11.81 12.27
C PRO A 341 14.39 12.06 11.31
N LYS A 342 15.28 13.01 11.63
CA LYS A 342 16.47 13.25 10.82
C LYS A 342 17.45 12.08 10.97
N ALA A 343 18.00 11.62 9.85
CA ALA A 343 19.03 10.58 9.87
C ALA A 343 20.29 11.07 10.59
N LYS A 344 20.70 10.35 11.65
CA LYS A 344 21.98 10.55 12.36
C LYS A 344 23.13 9.95 11.53
N PRO A 345 24.41 10.36 11.74
CA PRO A 345 25.55 9.72 11.07
C PRO A 345 25.55 8.19 11.27
N GLY A 346 25.73 7.43 10.19
CA GLY A 346 25.69 5.96 10.21
C GLY A 346 24.27 5.34 10.14
N ILE A 347 23.22 6.17 10.20
CA ILE A 347 21.83 5.76 10.05
C ILE A 347 21.35 6.11 8.64
N ARG A 348 20.68 5.18 7.95
CA ARG A 348 20.16 5.45 6.61
C ARG A 348 18.95 6.39 6.63
N ALA A 349 18.95 7.35 5.70
CA ALA A 349 17.80 8.18 5.40
C ALA A 349 16.85 7.43 4.46
N SER A 350 15.77 6.87 4.99
CA SER A 350 14.80 6.09 4.23
C SER A 350 13.34 6.28 4.66
N ALA A 351 13.08 7.10 5.67
CA ALA A 351 11.74 7.42 6.16
C ALA A 351 10.88 8.16 5.12
N ALA A 352 9.60 7.81 5.05
CA ALA A 352 8.63 8.48 4.21
C ALA A 352 8.31 9.90 4.75
N PRO A 353 8.08 10.89 3.88
CA PRO A 353 7.67 12.22 4.31
C PRO A 353 6.25 12.18 4.89
N GLY A 354 5.96 13.05 5.86
CA GLY A 354 4.62 13.21 6.41
C GLY A 354 4.58 14.14 7.62
N VAL A 355 3.45 14.81 7.81
CA VAL A 355 3.27 15.82 8.88
C VAL A 355 2.02 15.56 9.70
N ILE A 356 2.06 15.94 10.99
CA ILE A 356 0.87 15.96 11.85
C ILE A 356 0.68 17.38 12.33
N ASN A 357 -0.42 18.01 11.90
CA ASN A 357 -0.84 19.33 12.37
C ASN A 357 -2.02 19.20 13.33
N ILE A 358 -2.26 20.25 14.12
CA ILE A 358 -3.47 20.37 14.92
C ILE A 358 -4.67 20.44 13.96
N ALA A 359 -5.70 19.63 14.21
CA ALA A 359 -6.93 19.64 13.42
C ALA A 359 -7.62 21.00 13.51
N SER A 360 -8.00 21.58 12.38
CA SER A 360 -8.69 22.87 12.38
C SER A 360 -10.13 22.71 12.93
N PRO A 361 -10.64 23.66 13.73
CA PRO A 361 -12.02 23.61 14.22
C PRO A 361 -13.05 23.47 13.09
N GLU A 362 -12.79 24.04 11.92
CA GLU A 362 -13.66 23.95 10.74
C GLU A 362 -13.75 22.51 10.24
N SER A 363 -12.61 21.83 10.10
CA SER A 363 -12.56 20.44 9.65
C SER A 363 -13.22 19.51 10.68
N VAL A 364 -12.95 19.72 11.96
CA VAL A 364 -13.58 18.96 13.06
C VAL A 364 -15.10 19.13 13.02
N ARG A 365 -15.61 20.36 12.87
CA ARG A 365 -17.05 20.63 12.80
C ARG A 365 -17.69 20.03 11.56
N ALA A 366 -17.04 20.14 10.41
CA ALA A 366 -17.52 19.58 9.15
C ALA A 366 -17.68 18.06 9.25
N GLU A 367 -16.66 17.36 9.77
CA GLU A 367 -16.73 15.92 9.95
C GLU A 367 -17.71 15.52 11.07
N TYR A 368 -17.82 16.31 12.14
CA TYR A 368 -18.77 16.05 13.22
C TYR A 368 -20.22 16.14 12.72
N ALA A 369 -20.52 17.13 11.88
CA ALA A 369 -21.85 17.30 11.31
C ALA A 369 -22.31 16.09 10.48
N ARG A 370 -21.37 15.33 9.89
CA ARG A 370 -21.70 14.12 9.10
C ARG A 370 -22.17 12.96 9.97
N VAL A 371 -21.71 12.84 11.22
CA VAL A 371 -22.11 11.75 12.14
C VAL A 371 -23.36 12.07 12.96
N VAL A 372 -23.68 13.36 13.18
CA VAL A 372 -24.85 13.80 13.94
C VAL A 372 -26.17 13.11 13.53
N PRO A 373 -26.52 12.99 12.24
CA PRO A 373 -27.78 12.35 11.83
C PRO A 373 -27.94 10.91 12.29
N VAL A 374 -26.85 10.15 12.44
CA VAL A 374 -26.89 8.76 12.93
C VAL A 374 -27.38 8.74 14.39
N PHE A 375 -26.80 9.59 15.24
CA PHE A 375 -27.19 9.67 16.65
C PHE A 375 -28.59 10.28 16.84
N GLU A 376 -28.97 11.27 16.03
CA GLU A 376 -30.30 11.87 16.10
C GLU A 376 -31.41 10.89 15.70
N LYS A 377 -31.23 10.13 14.60
CA LYS A 377 -32.21 9.12 14.17
C LYS A 377 -32.39 7.98 15.17
N LEU A 378 -31.34 7.66 15.94
CA LEU A 378 -31.41 6.67 17.03
C LEU A 378 -31.98 7.22 18.35
N GLY A 379 -32.29 8.53 18.41
CA GLY A 379 -32.78 9.21 19.62
C GLY A 379 -31.71 9.35 20.71
N LEU A 380 -30.44 9.52 20.33
CA LEU A 380 -29.27 9.49 21.23
C LEU A 380 -28.37 10.72 21.06
N LYS A 381 -28.97 11.89 20.84
CA LYS A 381 -28.21 13.13 20.58
C LYS A 381 -27.23 13.46 21.72
N GLU A 382 -27.60 13.15 22.95
CA GLU A 382 -26.79 13.33 24.16
C GLU A 382 -25.60 12.36 24.26
N ASN A 383 -25.58 11.27 23.49
CA ASN A 383 -24.47 10.32 23.49
C ASN A 383 -23.31 10.78 22.59
N LEU A 384 -23.52 11.76 21.72
CA LEU A 384 -22.50 12.36 20.88
C LEU A 384 -22.21 13.79 21.37
N SER A 385 -20.93 14.10 21.63
CA SER A 385 -20.51 15.42 22.12
C SER A 385 -19.34 15.98 21.32
N LEU A 386 -19.41 17.27 21.01
CA LEU A 386 -18.29 18.05 20.48
C LEU A 386 -17.85 19.10 21.50
N VAL A 387 -16.57 19.08 21.86
CA VAL A 387 -15.93 20.05 22.75
C VAL A 387 -14.83 20.77 21.99
N ILE A 388 -15.00 22.08 21.82
CA ILE A 388 -14.00 22.97 21.21
C ILE A 388 -13.84 24.16 22.16
N LYS A 389 -12.63 24.34 22.69
CA LYS A 389 -12.29 25.48 23.54
C LYS A 389 -11.38 26.44 22.79
N GLY A 390 -11.62 27.74 22.94
CA GLY A 390 -10.83 28.77 22.26
C GLY A 390 -10.82 28.54 20.75
N ASP A 391 -9.62 28.50 20.19
CA ASP A 391 -9.30 28.20 18.79
C ASP A 391 -9.16 26.70 18.49
N GLY A 392 -9.45 25.81 19.45
CA GLY A 392 -9.27 24.36 19.30
C GLY A 392 -7.83 23.88 19.48
N ALA A 393 -6.88 24.76 19.87
CA ALA A 393 -5.49 24.42 20.13
C ALA A 393 -5.15 24.34 21.64
N GLU A 394 -6.15 24.53 22.52
CA GLU A 394 -5.98 24.31 23.96
C GLU A 394 -5.58 22.86 24.27
N PRO A 395 -4.77 22.59 25.31
CA PRO A 395 -4.38 21.21 25.63
C PRO A 395 -5.57 20.32 26.00
N ALA A 396 -5.47 19.03 25.64
CA ALA A 396 -6.49 18.01 25.87
C ALA A 396 -6.95 17.89 27.35
N GLY A 397 -8.07 17.21 27.57
CA GLY A 397 -8.49 16.82 28.92
C GLY A 397 -9.30 17.89 29.66
N SER A 398 -10.13 18.63 28.91
CA SER A 398 -11.03 19.64 29.49
C SER A 398 -12.05 19.03 30.45
N ASP A 399 -12.50 19.81 31.44
CA ASP A 399 -13.53 19.36 32.37
C ASP A 399 -14.85 19.03 31.69
N GLN A 400 -15.20 19.74 30.61
CA GLN A 400 -16.42 19.47 29.83
C GLN A 400 -16.35 18.11 29.15
N ALA A 401 -15.27 17.80 28.42
CA ALA A 401 -15.10 16.51 27.76
C ALA A 401 -15.06 15.37 28.77
N ARG A 402 -14.37 15.56 29.92
CA ARG A 402 -14.37 14.60 31.03
C ARG A 402 -15.76 14.34 31.59
N GLN A 403 -16.59 15.38 31.75
CA GLN A 403 -17.96 15.23 32.25
C GLN A 403 -18.81 14.38 31.28
N GLN A 404 -18.71 14.63 29.98
CA GLN A 404 -19.43 13.85 28.96
C GLN A 404 -18.95 12.40 28.92
N PHE A 405 -17.64 12.17 29.03
CA PHE A 405 -17.09 10.82 29.05
C PHE A 405 -17.56 10.01 30.29
N LEU A 406 -17.53 10.63 31.47
CA LEU A 406 -18.04 9.99 32.71
C LEU A 406 -19.55 9.77 32.68
N PHE A 407 -20.30 10.65 32.00
CA PHE A 407 -21.73 10.43 31.73
C PHE A 407 -21.96 9.16 30.90
N GLY A 408 -21.21 8.96 29.81
CA GLY A 408 -21.27 7.73 29.00
C GLY A 408 -20.92 6.46 29.79
N LEU A 409 -20.01 6.58 30.76
CA LEU A 409 -19.67 5.51 31.70
C LEU A 409 -20.64 5.38 32.89
N ARG A 410 -21.69 6.20 32.97
CA ARG A 410 -22.65 6.23 34.08
C ARG A 410 -21.99 6.44 35.46
N VAL A 411 -20.83 7.10 35.49
CA VAL A 411 -20.10 7.42 36.72
C VAL A 411 -20.59 8.76 37.25
N LYS A 412 -21.21 8.75 38.45
CA LYS A 412 -21.67 9.98 39.10
C LYS A 412 -20.49 10.86 39.49
N ILE A 413 -20.51 12.10 39.00
CA ILE A 413 -19.50 13.12 39.30
C ILE A 413 -19.86 13.80 40.62
N ASN A 414 -18.93 13.83 41.57
CA ASN A 414 -19.09 14.65 42.76
C ASN A 414 -18.88 16.12 42.38
N LYS A 415 -19.85 17.01 42.70
CA LYS A 415 -19.74 18.45 42.43
C LYS A 415 -18.64 19.13 43.25
N LYS A 416 -18.11 18.47 44.29
CA LYS A 416 -16.93 18.95 45.01
C LYS A 416 -15.69 18.89 44.12
N ARG A 417 -14.89 19.96 44.11
CA ARG A 417 -13.61 20.02 43.37
C ARG A 417 -12.75 18.82 43.77
N LEU A 418 -12.29 18.05 42.78
CA LEU A 418 -11.32 16.98 43.03
C LEU A 418 -10.07 17.60 43.66
N PRO A 419 -9.55 17.05 44.77
CA PRO A 419 -8.29 17.52 45.32
C PRO A 419 -7.18 17.34 44.28
N PRO A 420 -6.14 18.19 44.28
CA PRO A 420 -4.98 17.99 43.44
C PRO A 420 -4.40 16.59 43.64
N VAL A 421 -4.20 15.86 42.54
CA VAL A 421 -3.56 14.54 42.59
C VAL A 421 -2.05 14.78 42.60
N VAL A 422 -1.41 14.40 43.69
CA VAL A 422 0.05 14.43 43.84
C VAL A 422 0.50 12.99 44.02
N LEU A 423 1.24 12.48 43.04
CA LEU A 423 1.82 11.13 43.09
C LEU A 423 3.12 11.18 43.89
N THR A 424 3.24 10.26 44.85
CA THR A 424 4.47 10.03 45.61
C THR A 424 5.13 8.77 45.10
N PRO A 425 6.38 8.82 44.59
CA PRO A 425 7.11 7.61 44.20
C PRO A 425 7.29 6.65 45.38
N VAL A 426 7.23 5.35 45.10
CA VAL A 426 7.42 4.30 46.10
C VAL A 426 8.86 3.79 46.03
N ALA A 427 9.57 3.84 47.16
CA ALA A 427 11.02 3.57 47.21
C ALA A 427 11.43 2.15 46.78
N ASN A 428 10.60 1.14 47.05
CA ASN A 428 10.80 -0.25 46.63
C ASN A 428 9.94 -0.65 45.42
N GLY A 429 9.52 0.33 44.62
CA GLY A 429 8.84 0.08 43.36
C GLY A 429 9.81 -0.45 42.30
N VAL A 430 9.35 -1.37 41.47
CA VAL A 430 10.14 -1.90 40.35
C VAL A 430 10.52 -0.76 39.40
N VAL A 431 11.80 -0.69 39.03
CA VAL A 431 12.28 0.28 38.05
C VAL A 431 12.17 -0.35 36.67
N VAL A 432 11.27 0.17 35.84
CA VAL A 432 11.18 -0.19 34.42
C VAL A 432 11.56 1.02 33.60
N ASP A 433 12.66 0.90 32.87
CA ASP A 433 13.08 1.90 31.90
C ASP A 433 12.12 1.93 30.70
N PRO A 434 11.48 3.08 30.39
CA PRO A 434 10.57 3.17 29.26
C PRO A 434 11.22 2.84 27.91
N ALA A 435 12.52 3.10 27.71
CA ALA A 435 13.20 2.76 26.46
C ALA A 435 13.35 1.24 26.31
N THR A 436 13.77 0.55 27.38
CA THR A 436 13.80 -0.93 27.41
C THR A 436 12.42 -1.55 27.17
N ARG A 437 11.37 -0.99 27.79
CA ARG A 437 9.98 -1.43 27.52
C ARG A 437 9.60 -1.19 26.06
N GLN A 438 10.03 -0.09 25.46
CA GLN A 438 9.75 0.22 24.07
C GLN A 438 10.44 -0.73 23.10
N GLU A 439 11.72 -1.04 23.36
CA GLU A 439 12.47 -2.04 22.58
C GLU A 439 11.75 -3.38 22.61
N GLN A 440 11.34 -3.85 23.80
CA GLN A 440 10.60 -5.10 23.93
C GLN A 440 9.30 -5.08 23.13
N GLN A 441 8.50 -4.01 23.24
CA GLN A 441 7.24 -3.89 22.50
C GLN A 441 7.47 -3.82 20.98
N PHE A 442 8.59 -3.26 20.52
CA PHE A 442 8.99 -3.25 19.12
C PHE A 442 9.40 -4.64 18.64
N GLN A 443 10.24 -5.34 19.39
CA GLN A 443 10.68 -6.69 19.01
C GLN A 443 9.51 -7.66 18.95
N GLU A 444 8.60 -7.64 19.94
CA GLU A 444 7.40 -8.49 19.92
C GLU A 444 6.50 -8.23 18.69
N MET A 445 6.34 -6.96 18.28
CA MET A 445 5.61 -6.62 17.05
C MET A 445 6.35 -7.11 15.79
N ASN A 446 7.65 -6.87 15.72
CA ASN A 446 8.49 -7.30 14.62
C ASN A 446 8.47 -8.83 14.46
N GLU A 447 8.75 -9.56 15.54
CA GLU A 447 8.75 -11.04 15.58
C GLU A 447 7.40 -11.62 15.19
N PHE A 448 6.30 -11.07 15.69
CA PHE A 448 4.96 -11.47 15.26
C PHE A 448 4.77 -11.30 13.75
N THR A 449 5.13 -10.14 13.20
CA THR A 449 5.03 -9.89 11.75
C THR A 449 5.93 -10.81 10.94
N GLN A 450 7.15 -11.09 11.40
CA GLN A 450 8.06 -12.04 10.76
C GLN A 450 7.51 -13.48 10.77
N GLU A 451 6.81 -13.87 11.84
CA GLU A 451 6.16 -15.19 11.90
C GLU A 451 4.91 -15.27 11.00
N VAL A 452 4.17 -14.17 10.81
CA VAL A 452 3.14 -14.09 9.77
C VAL A 452 3.77 -14.23 8.38
N LEU A 453 4.88 -13.53 8.11
CA LEU A 453 5.62 -13.64 6.84
C LEU A 453 6.09 -15.08 6.59
N ASN A 454 6.67 -15.75 7.59
CA ASN A 454 7.17 -17.12 7.43
C ASN A 454 6.06 -18.13 7.11
N ARG A 455 4.84 -17.88 7.60
CA ARG A 455 3.66 -18.73 7.32
C ARG A 455 2.91 -18.33 6.05
N SER A 456 3.16 -17.14 5.52
CA SER A 456 2.40 -16.51 4.42
C SER A 456 2.21 -17.40 3.19
N ALA A 457 3.26 -18.12 2.79
CA ALA A 457 3.24 -19.00 1.63
C ALA A 457 2.20 -20.13 1.76
N ARG A 458 1.91 -20.61 2.98
CA ARG A 458 0.93 -21.69 3.20
C ARG A 458 -0.48 -21.27 2.79
N TYR A 459 -0.86 -20.01 3.06
CA TYR A 459 -2.16 -19.49 2.67
C TYR A 459 -2.30 -19.38 1.15
N ARG A 460 -1.23 -19.03 0.44
CA ARG A 460 -1.22 -19.02 -1.02
C ARG A 460 -1.22 -20.44 -1.58
N ASP A 461 -0.42 -21.33 -0.99
CA ASP A 461 -0.33 -22.73 -1.39
C ASP A 461 -1.71 -23.42 -1.37
N GLU A 462 -2.56 -23.10 -0.39
CA GLU A 462 -3.95 -23.60 -0.33
C GLU A 462 -4.78 -23.23 -1.55
N GLU A 463 -4.52 -22.13 -2.26
CA GLU A 463 -5.29 -21.71 -3.43
C GLU A 463 -4.58 -22.11 -4.73
N TRP A 464 -3.28 -21.87 -4.80
CA TRP A 464 -2.47 -21.89 -6.03
C TRP A 464 -1.73 -23.20 -6.30
N GLN A 465 -1.91 -24.24 -5.47
CA GLN A 465 -1.27 -25.56 -5.68
C GLN A 465 -1.50 -26.09 -7.11
N PRO A 466 -0.44 -26.35 -7.89
CA PRO A 466 -0.58 -26.82 -9.27
C PRO A 466 -1.35 -28.15 -9.40
N SER A 467 -1.27 -29.03 -8.38
CA SER A 467 -1.96 -30.33 -8.34
C SER A 467 -3.49 -30.21 -8.35
N LYS A 468 -4.04 -29.02 -8.12
CA LYS A 468 -5.49 -28.75 -8.20
C LYS A 468 -6.01 -28.65 -9.63
N TYR A 469 -5.16 -28.25 -10.57
CA TYR A 469 -5.60 -27.94 -11.93
C TYR A 469 -5.29 -29.10 -12.89
N GLN A 470 -4.15 -29.77 -12.74
CA GLN A 470 -3.77 -31.00 -13.48
C GLN A 470 -3.67 -30.89 -15.02
N SER A 471 -4.22 -29.86 -15.67
CA SER A 471 -4.07 -29.56 -17.11
C SER A 471 -4.35 -28.08 -17.41
N ILE A 472 -3.95 -27.60 -18.61
CA ILE A 472 -4.26 -26.24 -19.07
C ILE A 472 -5.76 -26.00 -19.20
N GLU A 473 -6.52 -26.97 -19.72
CA GLU A 473 -7.97 -26.83 -19.90
C GLU A 473 -8.69 -26.65 -18.56
N ALA A 474 -8.17 -27.26 -17.49
CA ALA A 474 -8.70 -27.08 -16.14
C ALA A 474 -8.23 -25.76 -15.51
N TRP A 475 -6.99 -25.35 -15.75
CA TRP A 475 -6.47 -24.04 -15.31
C TRP A 475 -7.24 -22.87 -15.93
N GLU A 476 -7.48 -22.89 -17.24
CA GLU A 476 -8.17 -21.82 -17.96
C GLU A 476 -9.60 -21.59 -17.45
N LYS A 477 -10.27 -22.65 -16.96
CA LYS A 477 -11.61 -22.55 -16.36
C LYS A 477 -11.65 -21.74 -15.07
N VAL A 478 -10.52 -21.60 -14.36
CA VAL A 478 -10.47 -20.97 -13.02
C VAL A 478 -9.56 -19.75 -12.94
N SER A 479 -8.56 -19.63 -13.82
CA SER A 479 -7.54 -18.59 -13.77
C SER A 479 -8.11 -17.17 -13.86
N ASP A 480 -9.24 -16.97 -14.53
CA ASP A 480 -9.92 -15.68 -14.63
C ASP A 480 -10.50 -15.21 -13.29
N GLY A 481 -11.00 -16.14 -12.46
CA GLY A 481 -11.45 -15.84 -11.10
C GLY A 481 -10.28 -15.47 -10.19
N LEU A 482 -9.17 -16.21 -10.27
CA LEU A 482 -7.95 -15.90 -9.51
C LEU A 482 -7.35 -14.56 -9.92
N ARG A 483 -7.31 -14.28 -11.23
CA ARG A 483 -6.87 -12.98 -11.75
C ARG A 483 -7.77 -11.85 -11.27
N ALA A 484 -9.09 -12.04 -11.26
CA ALA A 484 -10.02 -11.04 -10.72
C ALA A 484 -9.75 -10.79 -9.22
N LYS A 485 -9.58 -11.85 -8.43
CA LYS A 485 -9.22 -11.76 -7.01
C LYS A 485 -7.94 -10.94 -6.79
N VAL A 486 -6.86 -11.26 -7.50
CA VAL A 486 -5.61 -10.50 -7.39
C VAL A 486 -5.82 -9.03 -7.80
N TYR A 487 -6.55 -8.77 -8.88
CA TYR A 487 -6.84 -7.41 -9.30
C TYR A 487 -7.61 -6.66 -8.20
N ASP A 488 -8.66 -7.25 -7.64
CA ASP A 488 -9.56 -6.58 -6.71
C ASP A 488 -8.94 -6.40 -5.31
N GLU A 489 -8.15 -7.36 -4.84
CA GLU A 489 -7.55 -7.33 -3.50
C GLU A 489 -6.21 -6.58 -3.43
N LEU A 490 -5.35 -6.73 -4.45
CA LEU A 490 -3.97 -6.21 -4.44
C LEU A 490 -3.83 -4.93 -5.28
N ILE A 491 -4.38 -4.94 -6.49
CA ILE A 491 -4.14 -3.87 -7.46
C ILE A 491 -5.13 -2.72 -7.26
N GLY A 492 -6.41 -3.03 -7.15
CA GLY A 492 -7.50 -2.08 -7.16
C GLY A 492 -7.87 -1.61 -8.57
N ARG A 493 -9.16 -1.40 -8.83
CA ARG A 493 -9.66 -0.94 -10.14
C ARG A 493 -9.95 0.56 -10.15
N LEU A 494 -9.73 1.18 -11.31
CA LEU A 494 -10.31 2.49 -11.60
C LEU A 494 -11.80 2.33 -11.96
N PRO A 495 -12.68 3.22 -11.49
CA PRO A 495 -14.08 3.26 -11.93
C PRO A 495 -14.17 3.36 -13.45
N GLN A 496 -15.08 2.59 -14.05
CA GLN A 496 -15.32 2.71 -15.48
C GLN A 496 -15.96 4.07 -15.80
N PRO A 497 -15.51 4.75 -16.86
CA PRO A 497 -16.11 6.01 -17.26
C PRO A 497 -17.52 5.76 -17.81
N ALA A 498 -18.46 6.66 -17.52
CA ALA A 498 -19.84 6.55 -18.01
C ALA A 498 -19.96 6.59 -19.55
N LYS A 499 -18.92 7.08 -20.24
CA LYS A 499 -18.83 7.12 -21.70
C LYS A 499 -17.45 6.61 -22.13
N ALA A 500 -17.39 5.98 -23.29
CA ALA A 500 -16.12 5.59 -23.90
C ALA A 500 -15.23 6.82 -24.12
N VAL A 501 -14.00 6.75 -23.63
CA VAL A 501 -12.99 7.79 -23.84
C VAL A 501 -12.32 7.53 -25.19
N PRO A 502 -12.35 8.45 -26.17
CA PRO A 502 -11.61 8.28 -27.43
C PRO A 502 -10.10 8.25 -27.17
N LEU A 503 -9.31 7.58 -28.02
CA LEU A 503 -7.85 7.48 -27.83
C LEU A 503 -7.13 8.82 -27.98
N ASN A 504 -7.65 9.74 -28.80
CA ASN A 504 -7.07 11.08 -29.04
C ASN A 504 -5.55 11.08 -29.23
N VAL A 505 -5.05 10.14 -30.04
CA VAL A 505 -3.62 9.87 -30.18
C VAL A 505 -2.91 11.09 -30.76
N LYS A 506 -1.84 11.51 -30.09
CA LYS A 506 -0.98 12.62 -30.47
C LYS A 506 0.45 12.13 -30.65
N THR A 507 1.11 12.53 -31.73
CA THR A 507 2.50 12.11 -32.02
C THR A 507 3.40 13.25 -32.46
N ARG A 508 4.70 13.10 -32.22
CA ARG A 508 5.78 13.89 -32.84
C ARG A 508 6.99 13.01 -33.10
N LYS A 509 7.69 13.20 -34.22
CA LYS A 509 8.96 12.51 -34.48
C LYS A 509 10.04 13.05 -33.53
N VAL A 510 10.76 12.15 -32.88
CA VAL A 510 11.82 12.48 -31.90
C VAL A 510 13.15 11.80 -32.19
N ILE A 511 13.17 10.76 -33.03
CA ILE A 511 14.40 10.07 -33.45
C ILE A 511 14.39 9.87 -34.96
N GLN A 512 15.51 10.25 -35.59
CA GLN A 512 15.83 9.94 -36.97
C GLN A 512 17.17 9.17 -36.97
N HIS A 513 17.12 7.86 -37.18
CA HIS A 513 18.30 7.00 -37.25
C HIS A 513 18.40 6.35 -38.64
N ALA A 514 19.58 5.83 -39.00
CA ALA A 514 19.81 5.23 -40.33
C ALA A 514 18.91 4.00 -40.58
N GLN A 515 18.64 3.20 -39.55
CA GLN A 515 17.88 1.94 -39.65
C GLN A 515 16.43 2.02 -39.14
N TYR A 516 16.08 3.05 -38.36
CA TYR A 516 14.75 3.19 -37.77
C TYR A 516 14.44 4.67 -37.49
N GLN A 517 13.21 4.95 -37.14
CA GLN A 517 12.75 6.24 -36.66
C GLN A 517 11.91 6.08 -35.40
N GLY A 518 11.79 7.14 -34.60
CA GLY A 518 11.08 7.13 -33.34
C GLY A 518 10.07 8.25 -33.23
N TYR A 519 8.87 7.91 -32.77
CA TYR A 519 7.79 8.86 -32.50
C TYR A 519 7.45 8.84 -31.02
N GLU A 520 7.46 10.00 -30.38
CA GLU A 520 6.84 10.14 -29.07
C GLU A 520 5.33 10.20 -29.24
N VAL A 521 4.62 9.43 -28.43
CA VAL A 521 3.18 9.19 -28.52
C VAL A 521 2.54 9.48 -27.19
N MET A 522 1.36 10.10 -27.22
CA MET A 522 0.48 10.25 -26.08
C MET A 522 -0.96 9.95 -26.48
N LEU A 523 -1.69 9.23 -25.65
CA LEU A 523 -3.10 8.90 -25.85
C LEU A 523 -3.88 8.99 -24.54
N ASP A 524 -5.16 9.27 -24.64
CA ASP A 524 -6.05 9.40 -23.48
C ASP A 524 -6.46 8.00 -22.98
N VAL A 525 -6.48 7.81 -21.65
CA VAL A 525 -6.93 6.58 -20.98
C VAL A 525 -8.25 6.85 -20.27
N LEU A 526 -8.25 7.83 -19.37
CA LEU A 526 -9.41 8.40 -18.69
C LEU A 526 -9.27 9.94 -18.71
N PRO A 527 -10.29 10.71 -18.31
CA PRO A 527 -10.08 12.13 -18.04
C PRO A 527 -8.86 12.31 -17.11
N GLU A 528 -7.93 13.17 -17.50
CA GLU A 528 -6.65 13.48 -16.82
C GLU A 528 -5.57 12.38 -16.85
N ILE A 529 -5.93 11.12 -17.14
CA ILE A 529 -4.95 10.02 -17.21
C ILE A 529 -4.61 9.73 -18.67
N VAL A 530 -3.33 9.84 -18.99
CA VAL A 530 -2.78 9.54 -20.31
C VAL A 530 -1.86 8.32 -20.27
N ALA A 531 -1.71 7.64 -21.39
CA ALA A 531 -0.59 6.72 -21.64
C ALA A 531 0.33 7.36 -22.69
N GLY A 532 1.60 6.98 -22.70
CA GLY A 532 2.52 7.47 -23.71
C GLY A 532 3.90 6.84 -23.62
N GLY A 533 4.72 7.12 -24.60
CA GLY A 533 6.05 6.52 -24.75
C GLY A 533 6.63 6.80 -26.13
N ILE A 534 7.63 6.02 -26.54
CA ILE A 534 8.27 6.13 -27.86
C ILE A 534 8.00 4.88 -28.69
N LEU A 535 7.41 5.05 -29.86
CA LEU A 535 7.27 4.00 -30.88
C LEU A 535 8.45 4.07 -31.86
N LEU A 536 9.26 3.00 -31.91
CA LEU A 536 10.33 2.83 -32.88
C LEU A 536 9.85 1.95 -34.04
N ILE A 537 10.10 2.44 -35.26
CA ILE A 537 9.65 1.80 -36.50
C ILE A 537 10.87 1.57 -37.40
N PRO A 538 11.13 0.34 -37.86
CA PRO A 538 12.19 0.05 -38.82
C PRO A 538 12.00 0.81 -40.14
N ASN A 539 13.08 1.33 -40.72
CA ASN A 539 13.03 2.07 -41.97
C ASN A 539 12.83 1.17 -43.21
N ASP A 540 12.98 -0.15 -43.07
CA ASP A 540 12.87 -1.12 -44.17
C ASP A 540 11.48 -1.75 -44.30
N LEU A 541 10.49 -1.22 -43.56
CA LEU A 541 9.09 -1.67 -43.59
C LEU A 541 8.47 -1.42 -44.97
N LYS A 542 7.86 -2.45 -45.56
CA LYS A 542 7.27 -2.38 -46.90
C LYS A 542 5.78 -2.01 -46.85
N PRO A 543 5.22 -1.40 -47.92
CA PRO A 543 3.79 -1.18 -48.03
C PRO A 543 2.97 -2.47 -47.82
N GLY A 544 2.01 -2.43 -46.90
CA GLY A 544 1.16 -3.58 -46.55
C GLY A 544 1.83 -4.63 -45.65
N GLU A 545 3.10 -4.47 -45.28
CA GLU A 545 3.78 -5.35 -44.35
C GLU A 545 3.34 -5.08 -42.90
N GLN A 546 3.01 -6.14 -42.17
CA GLN A 546 2.75 -6.10 -40.72
C GLN A 546 3.87 -6.79 -39.97
N ARG A 547 4.36 -6.16 -38.91
CA ARG A 547 5.44 -6.71 -38.07
C ARG A 547 5.00 -6.88 -36.62
N PRO A 548 5.54 -7.90 -35.93
CA PRO A 548 5.28 -8.08 -34.51
C PRO A 548 5.89 -6.94 -33.68
N VAL A 549 5.34 -6.76 -32.47
CA VAL A 549 5.75 -5.70 -31.56
C VAL A 549 6.42 -6.29 -30.32
N ILE A 550 7.46 -5.64 -29.83
CA ILE A 550 8.01 -5.88 -28.49
C ILE A 550 7.91 -4.60 -27.65
N VAL A 551 7.25 -4.70 -26.50
CA VAL A 551 7.18 -3.62 -25.53
C VAL A 551 8.37 -3.70 -24.60
N CYS A 552 9.17 -2.62 -24.53
CA CYS A 552 10.41 -2.56 -23.76
C CYS A 552 10.27 -1.58 -22.60
N GLN A 553 10.30 -2.06 -21.36
CA GLN A 553 10.03 -1.24 -20.17
C GLN A 553 11.29 -0.91 -19.38
N HIS A 554 11.51 0.38 -19.14
CA HIS A 554 12.56 0.87 -18.25
C HIS A 554 12.21 0.70 -16.75
N GLY A 555 13.16 1.02 -15.88
CA GLY A 555 13.04 0.91 -14.43
C GLY A 555 12.66 2.23 -13.75
N LEU A 556 12.73 2.21 -12.42
CA LEU A 556 12.46 3.33 -11.51
C LEU A 556 13.27 4.57 -11.91
N GLU A 557 12.65 5.75 -11.91
CA GLU A 557 13.25 7.03 -12.33
C GLU A 557 13.78 7.07 -13.78
N GLY A 558 13.57 6.03 -14.57
CA GLY A 558 13.97 5.98 -15.97
C GLY A 558 13.01 6.72 -16.90
N THR A 559 13.39 6.75 -18.17
CA THR A 559 12.60 7.25 -19.31
C THR A 559 12.74 6.29 -20.49
N PRO A 560 11.86 6.38 -21.51
CA PRO A 560 12.00 5.59 -22.73
C PRO A 560 13.41 5.67 -23.36
N MET A 561 14.01 6.85 -23.39
CA MET A 561 15.31 7.08 -24.01
C MET A 561 16.44 6.30 -23.36
N ASP A 562 16.34 5.96 -22.06
CA ASP A 562 17.36 5.17 -21.35
C ASP A 562 17.54 3.76 -21.91
N THR A 563 16.50 3.23 -22.57
CA THR A 563 16.52 1.91 -23.21
C THR A 563 16.94 1.95 -24.68
N ILE A 564 17.01 3.15 -25.26
CA ILE A 564 17.21 3.39 -26.69
C ILE A 564 18.63 3.92 -26.95
N ASN A 565 19.11 4.81 -26.09
CA ASN A 565 20.41 5.46 -26.26
C ASN A 565 21.57 4.52 -25.96
N ALA A 566 22.63 4.65 -26.77
CA ALA A 566 23.86 3.87 -26.62
C ALA A 566 24.92 4.56 -25.74
N ASP A 567 24.61 5.76 -25.25
CA ASP A 567 25.49 6.62 -24.45
C ASP A 567 24.90 6.92 -23.07
N GLY A 568 25.74 7.47 -22.19
CA GLY A 568 25.35 7.81 -20.82
C GLY A 568 25.42 6.66 -19.82
N ARG A 569 25.02 6.95 -18.57
CA ARG A 569 25.15 6.00 -17.45
C ARG A 569 24.16 4.84 -17.54
N THR A 570 23.00 5.05 -18.13
CA THR A 570 21.92 4.06 -18.22
C THR A 570 22.21 2.95 -19.24
N PHE A 571 23.11 3.19 -20.20
CA PHE A 571 23.62 2.16 -21.11
C PHE A 571 24.20 0.95 -20.37
N ALA A 572 24.86 1.14 -19.23
CA ALA A 572 25.44 0.04 -18.46
C ALA A 572 24.40 -0.97 -17.96
N ALA A 573 23.15 -0.53 -17.75
CA ALA A 573 22.05 -1.39 -17.33
C ALA A 573 21.21 -1.86 -18.53
N TYR A 574 20.90 -0.99 -19.49
CA TYR A 574 19.97 -1.33 -20.57
C TYR A 574 20.62 -1.86 -21.83
N LYS A 575 21.90 -1.54 -22.08
CA LYS A 575 22.63 -1.88 -23.30
C LYS A 575 21.80 -1.62 -24.55
N ASN A 576 21.16 -0.44 -24.58
CA ASN A 576 20.29 0.04 -25.66
C ASN A 576 19.34 -1.01 -26.27
N PHE A 577 18.82 -1.94 -25.45
CA PHE A 577 18.15 -3.15 -25.95
C PHE A 577 16.93 -2.87 -26.84
N SER A 578 16.21 -1.75 -26.60
CA SER A 578 15.11 -1.32 -27.48
C SER A 578 15.61 -0.98 -28.89
N ALA A 579 16.76 -0.31 -28.99
CA ALA A 579 17.37 0.02 -30.27
C ALA A 579 17.92 -1.23 -30.98
N GLU A 580 18.46 -2.19 -30.25
CA GLU A 580 18.92 -3.46 -30.84
C GLU A 580 17.75 -4.30 -31.39
N LEU A 581 16.61 -4.33 -30.68
CA LEU A 581 15.42 -5.06 -31.12
C LEU A 581 14.76 -4.43 -32.37
N VAL A 582 14.71 -3.10 -32.49
CA VAL A 582 14.18 -2.46 -33.72
C VAL A 582 15.12 -2.69 -34.91
N LYS A 583 16.45 -2.73 -34.69
CA LYS A 583 17.43 -3.08 -35.73
C LYS A 583 17.29 -4.52 -36.23
N LYS A 584 16.71 -5.41 -35.43
CA LYS A 584 16.32 -6.78 -35.83
C LYS A 584 15.01 -6.84 -36.61
N GLY A 585 14.44 -5.68 -36.94
CA GLY A 585 13.25 -5.55 -37.78
C GLY A 585 11.92 -5.57 -37.02
N LEU A 586 11.92 -5.69 -35.69
CA LEU A 586 10.71 -5.61 -34.88
C LEU A 586 10.20 -4.17 -34.76
N ILE A 587 8.90 -4.00 -34.55
CA ILE A 587 8.38 -2.72 -34.06
C ILE A 587 8.59 -2.71 -32.54
N VAL A 588 9.10 -1.61 -32.00
CA VAL A 588 9.39 -1.51 -30.56
C VAL A 588 8.59 -0.37 -29.96
N TYR A 589 7.82 -0.64 -28.91
CA TYR A 589 7.16 0.40 -28.14
C TYR A 589 7.77 0.50 -26.75
N VAL A 590 8.22 1.69 -26.38
CA VAL A 590 8.89 1.97 -25.12
C VAL A 590 8.00 2.89 -24.28
N PRO A 591 7.09 2.36 -23.44
CA PRO A 591 6.19 3.14 -22.59
C PRO A 591 6.94 3.96 -21.55
N GLN A 592 6.44 5.16 -21.28
CA GLN A 592 6.68 5.88 -20.03
C GLN A 592 5.67 5.40 -18.98
N ASN A 593 6.14 5.06 -17.79
CA ASN A 593 5.29 4.74 -16.62
C ASN A 593 5.44 5.82 -15.52
N PRO A 594 4.47 5.94 -14.59
CA PRO A 594 4.38 7.05 -13.63
C PRO A 594 5.24 6.83 -12.37
N TYR A 595 6.53 6.57 -12.56
CA TYR A 595 7.50 6.29 -11.49
C TYR A 595 8.79 7.10 -11.60
N ARG A 596 8.64 8.39 -11.94
CA ARG A 596 9.72 9.36 -12.05
C ARG A 596 9.37 10.66 -11.33
N GLY A 597 10.35 11.28 -10.70
CA GLY A 597 10.20 12.53 -9.95
C GLY A 597 10.17 12.37 -8.42
N PHE A 598 10.75 11.30 -7.89
CA PHE A 598 10.83 10.99 -6.46
C PHE A 598 9.47 11.10 -5.77
N ASP A 599 9.33 11.94 -4.75
CA ASP A 599 8.09 12.04 -3.98
C ASP A 599 6.89 12.51 -4.82
N ARG A 600 7.13 13.22 -5.94
CA ARG A 600 6.04 13.59 -6.87
C ARG A 600 5.25 12.37 -7.34
N PHE A 601 5.92 11.26 -7.65
CA PHE A 601 5.23 10.04 -8.04
C PHE A 601 4.95 9.13 -6.84
N ARG A 602 5.85 9.03 -5.86
CA ARG A 602 5.65 8.12 -4.71
C ARG A 602 4.41 8.48 -3.90
N THR A 603 4.07 9.77 -3.83
CA THR A 603 2.82 10.19 -3.17
C THR A 603 1.55 9.80 -3.93
N LEU A 604 1.62 9.40 -5.20
CA LEU A 604 0.47 8.83 -5.92
C LEU A 604 -0.03 7.59 -5.19
N GLN A 605 0.87 6.66 -4.82
CA GLN A 605 0.53 5.48 -4.02
C GLN A 605 -0.18 5.87 -2.72
N ARG A 606 0.31 6.91 -2.03
CA ARG A 606 -0.26 7.39 -0.77
C ARG A 606 -1.67 7.95 -0.92
N LYS A 607 -1.97 8.60 -2.05
CA LYS A 607 -3.31 9.11 -2.40
C LYS A 607 -4.25 7.99 -2.83
N SER A 608 -3.71 6.98 -3.50
CA SER A 608 -4.47 5.87 -4.09
C SER A 608 -4.85 4.78 -3.06
N ASN A 609 -3.96 4.45 -2.11
CA ASN A 609 -4.18 3.40 -1.13
C ASN A 609 -5.50 3.53 -0.34
N PRO A 610 -5.87 4.72 0.22
CA PRO A 610 -7.15 4.89 0.89
C PRO A 610 -8.36 4.67 -0.01
N MET A 611 -8.19 4.74 -1.33
CA MET A 611 -9.22 4.49 -2.34
C MET A 611 -9.16 3.06 -2.90
N GLN A 612 -8.45 2.13 -2.24
CA GLN A 612 -8.24 0.75 -2.66
C GLN A 612 -7.60 0.68 -4.06
N ARG A 613 -6.51 1.42 -4.26
CA ARG A 613 -5.80 1.50 -5.54
C ARG A 613 -4.30 1.52 -5.30
N SER A 614 -3.57 0.91 -6.22
CA SER A 614 -2.10 0.94 -6.30
C SER A 614 -1.64 1.74 -7.52
N LEU A 615 -0.33 1.92 -7.69
CA LEU A 615 0.22 2.50 -8.92
C LEU A 615 -0.20 1.70 -10.17
N TYR A 616 -0.37 0.38 -10.03
CA TYR A 616 -0.77 -0.51 -11.13
C TYR A 616 -2.25 -0.39 -11.50
N SER A 617 -3.10 0.21 -10.66
CA SER A 617 -4.46 0.61 -11.05
C SER A 617 -4.46 1.55 -12.26
N TYR A 618 -3.41 2.36 -12.41
CA TYR A 618 -3.25 3.30 -13.53
C TYR A 618 -2.50 2.66 -14.69
N ILE A 619 -1.44 1.89 -14.39
CA ILE A 619 -0.55 1.30 -15.40
C ILE A 619 -1.26 0.23 -16.23
N ILE A 620 -2.09 -0.63 -15.64
CA ILE A 620 -2.78 -1.68 -16.42
C ILE A 620 -3.68 -1.07 -17.51
N PRO A 621 -4.59 -0.12 -17.21
CA PRO A 621 -5.37 0.57 -18.24
C PRO A 621 -4.52 1.35 -19.25
N GLN A 622 -3.39 1.93 -18.85
CA GLN A 622 -2.46 2.58 -19.79
C GLN A 622 -1.97 1.57 -20.85
N HIS A 623 -1.59 0.37 -20.43
CA HIS A 623 -1.17 -0.69 -21.35
C HIS A 623 -2.33 -1.22 -22.20
N GLU A 624 -3.51 -1.46 -21.63
CA GLU A 624 -4.69 -1.91 -22.40
C GLU A 624 -5.01 -0.93 -23.55
N ARG A 625 -4.98 0.37 -23.27
CA ARG A 625 -5.26 1.44 -24.25
C ARG A 625 -4.16 1.58 -25.28
N THR A 626 -2.91 1.48 -24.86
CA THR A 626 -1.75 1.45 -25.76
C THR A 626 -1.83 0.27 -26.72
N LEU A 627 -2.13 -0.95 -26.24
CA LEU A 627 -2.20 -2.12 -27.11
C LEU A 627 -3.38 -2.04 -28.09
N ALA A 628 -4.52 -1.50 -27.66
CA ALA A 628 -5.65 -1.24 -28.56
C ALA A 628 -5.28 -0.24 -29.68
N TRP A 629 -4.46 0.77 -29.38
CA TRP A 629 -3.95 1.69 -30.40
C TRP A 629 -2.93 1.02 -31.32
N LEU A 630 -1.97 0.28 -30.78
CA LEU A 630 -0.96 -0.42 -31.57
C LEU A 630 -1.62 -1.40 -32.56
N ASP A 631 -2.62 -2.17 -32.13
CA ASP A 631 -3.40 -3.07 -32.99
C ASP A 631 -4.16 -2.35 -34.12
N SER A 632 -4.47 -1.05 -33.96
CA SER A 632 -5.10 -0.24 -35.01
C SER A 632 -4.13 0.23 -36.11
N LEU A 633 -2.81 0.14 -35.88
CA LEU A 633 -1.83 0.61 -36.86
C LEU A 633 -1.71 -0.39 -38.01
N PRO A 634 -1.77 0.05 -39.28
CA PRO A 634 -1.86 -0.85 -40.43
C PRO A 634 -0.61 -1.72 -40.63
N PHE A 635 0.51 -1.34 -40.01
CA PHE A 635 1.80 -2.01 -40.11
C PHE A 635 2.17 -2.82 -38.85
N VAL A 636 1.27 -2.91 -37.87
CA VAL A 636 1.45 -3.73 -36.66
C VAL A 636 0.67 -5.03 -36.82
N ASP A 637 1.30 -6.15 -36.44
CA ASP A 637 0.61 -7.40 -36.20
C ASP A 637 0.21 -7.48 -34.73
N GLY A 638 -1.00 -7.04 -34.39
CA GLY A 638 -1.46 -6.94 -33.01
C GLY A 638 -1.72 -8.29 -32.33
N LYS A 639 -1.63 -9.41 -33.05
CA LYS A 639 -1.66 -10.77 -32.48
C LYS A 639 -0.30 -11.22 -31.96
N ARG A 640 0.77 -10.45 -32.21
CA ARG A 640 2.15 -10.80 -31.84
C ARG A 640 2.82 -9.63 -31.10
N ILE A 641 2.37 -9.39 -29.87
CA ILE A 641 2.91 -8.34 -28.99
C ILE A 641 3.55 -8.97 -27.75
N GLY A 642 4.87 -8.87 -27.61
CA GLY A 642 5.61 -9.33 -26.43
C GLY A 642 5.87 -8.22 -25.41
N PHE A 643 6.27 -8.59 -24.18
CA PHE A 643 6.71 -7.66 -23.14
C PHE A 643 8.10 -8.04 -22.61
N TYR A 644 8.99 -7.06 -22.44
CA TYR A 644 10.31 -7.20 -21.84
C TYR A 644 10.65 -6.00 -20.96
N GLY A 645 10.99 -6.21 -19.68
CA GLY A 645 11.37 -5.10 -18.78
C GLY A 645 12.45 -5.47 -17.76
N LEU A 646 13.24 -4.47 -17.37
CA LEU A 646 14.31 -4.58 -16.36
C LEU A 646 13.94 -3.80 -15.09
N SER A 647 14.26 -4.34 -13.91
CA SER A 647 14.09 -3.66 -12.62
C SER A 647 12.61 -3.39 -12.32
N TYR A 648 12.20 -2.15 -12.05
CA TYR A 648 10.78 -1.79 -11.99
C TYR A 648 10.02 -2.12 -13.29
N GLY A 649 10.70 -2.17 -14.44
CA GLY A 649 10.13 -2.72 -15.67
C GLY A 649 9.91 -4.24 -15.62
N GLY A 650 10.76 -4.96 -14.91
CA GLY A 650 10.54 -6.36 -14.52
C GLY A 650 9.37 -6.50 -13.53
N LYS A 651 9.21 -5.58 -12.58
CA LYS A 651 8.04 -5.48 -11.69
C LYS A 651 6.75 -5.35 -12.51
N THR A 652 6.79 -4.54 -13.57
CA THR A 652 5.69 -4.40 -14.56
C THR A 652 5.48 -5.68 -15.39
N ALA A 653 6.54 -6.42 -15.74
CA ALA A 653 6.45 -7.67 -16.51
C ALA A 653 5.63 -8.76 -15.81
N VAL A 654 5.54 -8.72 -14.47
CA VAL A 654 4.72 -9.65 -13.67
C VAL A 654 3.43 -9.01 -13.12
N ARG A 655 3.13 -7.75 -13.44
CA ARG A 655 1.91 -7.05 -12.97
C ARG A 655 1.02 -6.50 -14.06
N VAL A 656 1.49 -6.47 -15.30
CA VAL A 656 0.69 -6.00 -16.44
C VAL A 656 0.34 -7.16 -17.38
N PRO A 657 1.29 -7.91 -17.97
CA PRO A 657 0.96 -9.04 -18.85
C PRO A 657 0.03 -10.10 -18.28
N PRO A 658 0.06 -10.41 -16.96
CA PRO A 658 -0.93 -11.31 -16.35
C PRO A 658 -2.37 -10.83 -16.52
N PHE A 659 -2.62 -9.52 -16.55
CA PHE A 659 -3.96 -8.93 -16.65
C PHE A 659 -4.32 -8.48 -18.06
N VAL A 660 -3.32 -8.08 -18.86
CA VAL A 660 -3.47 -7.64 -20.25
C VAL A 660 -3.18 -8.82 -21.18
N LYS A 661 -4.22 -9.61 -21.48
CA LYS A 661 -4.11 -10.89 -22.22
C LYS A 661 -3.59 -10.75 -23.67
N GLN A 662 -3.57 -9.55 -24.23
CA GLN A 662 -3.03 -9.27 -25.57
C GLN A 662 -1.49 -9.45 -25.64
N TYR A 663 -0.79 -9.39 -24.50
CA TYR A 663 0.63 -9.77 -24.48
C TYR A 663 0.77 -11.28 -24.66
N VAL A 664 1.50 -11.71 -25.69
CA VAL A 664 1.69 -13.14 -26.01
C VAL A 664 2.77 -13.83 -25.19
N PHE A 665 3.69 -13.06 -24.59
CA PHE A 665 4.65 -13.54 -23.59
C PHE A 665 5.13 -12.38 -22.71
N SER A 666 5.82 -12.70 -21.62
CA SER A 666 6.48 -11.70 -20.77
C SER A 666 7.88 -12.15 -20.32
N ILE A 667 8.82 -11.21 -20.30
CA ILE A 667 10.18 -11.38 -19.79
C ILE A 667 10.41 -10.42 -18.61
N CYS A 668 10.68 -10.99 -17.44
CA CYS A 668 11.04 -10.26 -16.23
C CYS A 668 12.55 -10.30 -16.02
N SER A 669 13.26 -9.20 -16.27
CA SER A 669 14.71 -9.08 -16.05
C SER A 669 15.03 -8.30 -14.78
N GLY A 670 16.00 -8.81 -14.01
CA GLY A 670 16.59 -8.11 -12.87
C GLY A 670 15.60 -7.71 -11.78
N ASP A 671 14.47 -8.42 -11.64
CA ASP A 671 13.45 -8.13 -10.62
C ASP A 671 12.84 -9.40 -10.01
N PHE A 672 12.70 -10.49 -10.79
CA PHE A 672 12.01 -11.69 -10.34
C PHE A 672 12.65 -12.34 -9.11
N ASN A 673 11.94 -12.44 -7.98
CA ASN A 673 12.40 -13.10 -6.75
C ASN A 673 11.24 -13.38 -5.77
N GLU A 674 11.53 -13.92 -4.59
CA GLU A 674 10.58 -13.98 -3.46
C GLU A 674 10.24 -12.55 -2.98
N TRP A 675 9.27 -11.93 -3.66
CA TRP A 675 8.98 -10.50 -3.52
C TRP A 675 8.34 -10.14 -2.18
N VAL A 676 7.45 -11.01 -1.70
CA VAL A 676 6.81 -10.86 -0.39
C VAL A 676 7.87 -10.80 0.72
N ARG A 677 8.85 -11.71 0.73
CA ARG A 677 9.99 -11.67 1.65
C ARG A 677 10.85 -10.44 1.41
N LYS A 678 11.11 -10.09 0.15
CA LYS A 678 11.85 -8.87 -0.18
C LYS A 678 11.19 -7.61 0.40
N ASN A 679 9.88 -7.53 0.52
CA ASN A 679 9.25 -6.35 1.12
C ASN A 679 9.03 -6.44 2.64
N ALA A 680 8.94 -7.62 3.24
CA ALA A 680 8.53 -7.73 4.64
C ALA A 680 9.61 -8.26 5.60
N ASP A 681 10.77 -8.72 5.11
CA ASP A 681 11.81 -9.31 5.95
C ASP A 681 12.67 -8.26 6.68
N SER A 682 12.78 -8.35 8.01
CA SER A 682 13.56 -7.41 8.82
C SER A 682 15.00 -7.86 9.13
N ALA A 683 15.51 -8.89 8.46
CA ALA A 683 16.84 -9.46 8.75
C ALA A 683 17.78 -9.53 7.53
N HIS A 684 17.26 -9.35 6.31
CA HIS A 684 18.03 -9.44 5.08
C HIS A 684 18.29 -8.09 4.42
N ARG A 685 19.55 -7.84 4.06
CA ARG A 685 19.99 -6.57 3.43
C ARG A 685 19.31 -6.23 2.10
N PHE A 686 18.72 -7.22 1.43
CA PHE A 686 18.03 -7.05 0.16
C PHE A 686 16.59 -6.56 0.35
N SER A 687 16.09 -6.51 1.58
CA SER A 687 14.71 -6.14 1.84
C SER A 687 14.45 -4.63 1.69
N TYR A 688 13.29 -4.27 1.15
CA TYR A 688 12.83 -2.90 1.01
C TYR A 688 12.38 -2.24 2.31
N VAL A 689 12.13 -2.98 3.40
CA VAL A 689 11.83 -2.41 4.74
C VAL A 689 12.87 -1.33 5.10
N PHE A 690 14.10 -1.58 4.70
CA PHE A 690 15.28 -0.80 4.97
C PHE A 690 15.54 0.40 4.02
N HIS A 691 14.86 0.48 2.88
CA HIS A 691 15.21 1.41 1.78
C HIS A 691 14.17 2.54 1.60
N GLY A 692 14.45 3.52 0.73
CA GLY A 692 13.69 4.76 0.63
C GLY A 692 12.40 4.68 -0.20
N GLU A 693 12.19 3.58 -0.90
CA GLU A 693 11.07 3.33 -1.81
C GLU A 693 9.79 2.97 -1.04
N TYR A 694 9.23 3.95 -0.33
CA TYR A 694 8.04 3.76 0.50
C TYR A 694 6.75 3.48 -0.30
N GLU A 695 6.78 3.66 -1.62
CA GLU A 695 5.70 3.30 -2.53
C GLU A 695 5.68 1.82 -2.89
N ILE A 696 6.74 1.06 -2.59
CA ILE A 696 6.90 -0.29 -3.13
C ILE A 696 5.95 -1.32 -2.50
N PHE A 697 5.48 -1.03 -1.28
CA PHE A 697 4.69 -1.93 -0.45
C PHE A 697 3.25 -2.06 -0.97
N GLU A 698 2.77 -3.29 -1.13
CA GLU A 698 1.46 -3.63 -1.69
C GLU A 698 0.61 -4.35 -0.63
N TRP A 699 -0.65 -3.94 -0.49
CA TRP A 699 -1.49 -4.43 0.61
C TRP A 699 -1.75 -5.93 0.49
N ASN A 700 -1.45 -6.68 1.56
CA ASN A 700 -1.80 -8.09 1.73
C ASN A 700 -1.26 -9.04 0.65
N MET A 701 -0.21 -8.66 -0.09
CA MET A 701 0.41 -9.50 -1.11
C MET A 701 0.81 -10.88 -0.55
N GLY A 702 1.28 -10.92 0.69
CA GLY A 702 1.67 -12.15 1.37
C GLY A 702 0.58 -13.23 1.47
N HIS A 703 -0.70 -12.86 1.43
CA HIS A 703 -1.80 -13.84 1.49
C HIS A 703 -2.49 -14.05 0.15
N VAL A 704 -2.24 -13.17 -0.84
CA VAL A 704 -2.97 -13.15 -2.11
C VAL A 704 -2.17 -13.81 -3.23
N ALA A 705 -0.98 -13.28 -3.55
CA ALA A 705 -0.14 -13.75 -4.65
C ALA A 705 1.29 -13.25 -4.48
N ASN A 706 2.30 -14.09 -4.75
CA ASN A 706 3.67 -13.67 -4.98
C ASN A 706 4.00 -13.72 -6.48
N TYR A 707 5.26 -13.50 -6.85
CA TYR A 707 5.72 -13.47 -8.24
C TYR A 707 5.47 -14.78 -8.96
N ALA A 708 5.60 -15.94 -8.29
CA ALA A 708 5.25 -17.20 -8.89
C ALA A 708 3.77 -17.24 -9.29
N GLU A 709 2.86 -16.90 -8.38
CA GLU A 709 1.42 -16.88 -8.62
C GLU A 709 1.01 -15.89 -9.72
N LEU A 710 1.62 -14.69 -9.74
CA LEU A 710 1.42 -13.71 -10.81
C LEU A 710 1.91 -14.24 -12.17
N SER A 711 3.00 -14.99 -12.19
CA SER A 711 3.50 -15.66 -13.40
C SER A 711 2.64 -16.85 -13.82
N TYR A 712 1.97 -17.57 -12.91
CA TYR A 712 1.03 -18.63 -13.30
C TYR A 712 -0.12 -18.07 -14.14
N LEU A 713 -0.57 -16.85 -13.85
CA LEU A 713 -1.61 -16.14 -14.62
C LEU A 713 -1.18 -15.79 -16.06
N MET A 714 0.08 -16.01 -16.44
CA MET A 714 0.50 -16.00 -17.83
C MET A 714 0.08 -17.28 -18.57
N ALA A 715 0.08 -18.44 -17.92
CA ALA A 715 -0.19 -19.72 -18.57
C ALA A 715 -1.55 -19.73 -19.31
N PRO A 716 -1.60 -20.26 -20.55
CA PRO A 716 -0.56 -21.04 -21.23
C PRO A 716 0.53 -20.20 -21.95
N ARG A 717 0.51 -18.87 -21.83
CA ARG A 717 1.45 -17.99 -22.53
C ARG A 717 2.88 -18.13 -22.00
N PRO A 718 3.90 -18.01 -22.87
CA PRO A 718 5.29 -18.09 -22.46
C PRO A 718 5.70 -17.05 -21.41
N PHE A 719 6.56 -17.46 -20.46
CA PHE A 719 7.11 -16.59 -19.43
C PHE A 719 8.61 -16.88 -19.19
N MET A 720 9.42 -15.82 -19.17
CA MET A 720 10.87 -15.92 -18.98
C MET A 720 11.39 -15.01 -17.86
N VAL A 721 12.43 -15.47 -17.17
CA VAL A 721 13.21 -14.68 -16.21
C VAL A 721 14.65 -14.48 -16.73
N GLU A 722 15.20 -13.28 -16.59
CA GLU A 722 16.62 -12.99 -16.87
C GLU A 722 17.32 -12.50 -15.59
N ARG A 723 18.42 -13.17 -15.22
CA ARG A 723 19.07 -13.00 -13.92
C ARG A 723 20.59 -12.91 -14.04
N GLY A 724 21.15 -11.77 -13.64
CA GLY A 724 22.59 -11.60 -13.41
C GLY A 724 23.01 -12.08 -12.02
N HIS A 725 24.06 -12.90 -11.91
CA HIS A 725 24.55 -13.41 -10.62
C HIS A 725 24.97 -12.31 -9.63
N ASN A 726 25.42 -11.15 -10.13
CA ASN A 726 25.85 -10.01 -9.32
C ASN A 726 24.78 -8.91 -9.23
N ASP A 727 23.52 -9.22 -9.59
CA ASP A 727 22.42 -8.29 -9.43
C ASP A 727 22.10 -8.07 -7.94
N GLY A 728 22.28 -6.83 -7.47
CA GLY A 728 22.04 -6.41 -6.09
C GLY A 728 20.57 -6.39 -5.66
N VAL A 729 19.62 -6.63 -6.57
CA VAL A 729 18.18 -6.63 -6.30
C VAL A 729 17.75 -7.77 -5.37
N ALA A 730 18.36 -8.96 -5.51
CA ALA A 730 18.04 -10.14 -4.71
C ALA A 730 19.20 -11.14 -4.82
N PRO A 731 19.33 -12.14 -3.93
CA PRO A 731 20.29 -13.23 -4.11
C PRO A 731 19.72 -14.32 -5.05
N ASP A 732 20.59 -15.12 -5.68
CA ASP A 732 20.19 -16.14 -6.66
C ASP A 732 19.24 -17.17 -6.05
N GLU A 733 19.42 -17.49 -4.77
CA GLU A 733 18.61 -18.45 -4.04
C GLU A 733 17.14 -18.04 -3.98
N TRP A 734 16.86 -16.74 -3.82
CA TRP A 734 15.48 -16.24 -3.81
C TRP A 734 14.88 -16.27 -5.21
N VAL A 735 15.67 -15.95 -6.23
CA VAL A 735 15.24 -16.02 -7.64
C VAL A 735 14.94 -17.46 -8.05
N ALA A 736 15.88 -18.37 -7.77
CA ALA A 736 15.78 -19.78 -8.11
C ALA A 736 14.63 -20.47 -7.36
N ALA A 737 14.48 -20.21 -6.06
CA ALA A 737 13.40 -20.79 -5.26
C ALA A 737 12.02 -20.37 -5.77
N GLU A 738 11.84 -19.08 -6.10
CA GLU A 738 10.57 -18.60 -6.63
C GLU A 738 10.33 -19.10 -8.06
N TYR A 739 11.36 -19.11 -8.92
CA TYR A 739 11.22 -19.60 -10.30
C TYR A 739 10.94 -21.10 -10.36
N ALA A 740 11.49 -21.89 -9.43
CA ALA A 740 11.20 -23.31 -9.33
C ALA A 740 9.70 -23.61 -9.16
N LYS A 741 8.95 -22.71 -8.51
CA LYS A 741 7.49 -22.82 -8.40
C LYS A 741 6.80 -22.61 -9.76
N VAL A 742 7.22 -21.60 -10.54
CA VAL A 742 6.77 -21.36 -11.93
C VAL A 742 7.06 -22.56 -12.81
N ARG A 743 8.30 -23.05 -12.79
CA ARG A 743 8.70 -24.23 -13.56
C ARG A 743 7.85 -25.46 -13.21
N ARG A 744 7.64 -25.71 -11.91
CA ARG A 744 6.79 -26.81 -11.43
C ARG A 744 5.35 -26.68 -11.94
N PHE A 745 4.77 -25.48 -11.87
CA PHE A 745 3.42 -25.23 -12.37
C PHE A 745 3.32 -25.54 -13.88
N TYR A 746 4.19 -24.93 -14.70
CA TYR A 746 4.18 -25.11 -16.15
C TYR A 746 4.40 -26.58 -16.56
N VAL A 747 5.32 -27.29 -15.91
CA VAL A 747 5.56 -28.72 -16.16
C VAL A 747 4.33 -29.57 -15.83
N GLN A 748 3.67 -29.32 -14.69
CA GLN A 748 2.47 -30.07 -14.30
C GLN A 748 1.27 -29.80 -15.21
N MET A 749 1.23 -28.64 -15.88
CA MET A 749 0.23 -28.33 -16.89
C MET A 749 0.59 -28.88 -18.28
N GLY A 750 1.74 -29.53 -18.46
CA GLY A 750 2.17 -30.09 -19.74
C GLY A 750 2.81 -29.08 -20.71
N ILE A 751 3.13 -27.87 -20.24
CA ILE A 751 3.70 -26.76 -21.03
C ILE A 751 5.08 -26.33 -20.52
N GLY A 752 5.88 -27.30 -20.03
CA GLY A 752 7.18 -27.01 -19.44
C GLY A 752 8.14 -26.28 -20.37
N ASP A 753 8.01 -26.44 -21.69
CA ASP A 753 8.78 -25.72 -22.70
C ASP A 753 8.39 -24.24 -22.88
N GLN A 754 7.25 -23.81 -22.32
CA GLN A 754 6.76 -22.43 -22.35
C GLN A 754 7.34 -21.55 -21.23
N THR A 755 8.30 -22.04 -20.44
CA THR A 755 9.01 -21.20 -19.48
C THR A 755 10.49 -21.53 -19.37
N GLU A 756 11.31 -20.49 -19.27
CA GLU A 756 12.76 -20.59 -19.11
C GLU A 756 13.33 -19.49 -18.21
N ILE A 757 14.55 -19.69 -17.71
CA ILE A 757 15.31 -18.71 -16.96
C ILE A 757 16.74 -18.65 -17.51
N GLU A 758 17.22 -17.44 -17.78
CA GLU A 758 18.61 -17.17 -18.14
C GLU A 758 19.39 -16.71 -16.90
N TYR A 759 20.44 -17.45 -16.55
CA TYR A 759 21.45 -17.01 -15.59
C TYR A 759 22.71 -16.60 -16.35
N PHE A 760 23.25 -15.43 -16.01
CA PHE A 760 24.50 -14.96 -16.62
C PHE A 760 25.42 -14.30 -15.60
N ASN A 761 26.72 -14.32 -15.89
CA ASN A 761 27.72 -13.64 -15.09
C ASN A 761 27.69 -12.13 -15.38
N GLY A 762 26.88 -11.39 -14.64
CA GLY A 762 26.79 -9.94 -14.78
C GLY A 762 26.01 -9.27 -13.64
N PRO A 763 26.01 -7.93 -13.61
CA PRO A 763 25.33 -7.13 -12.59
C PRO A 763 23.83 -6.99 -12.91
N HIS A 764 23.18 -5.99 -12.32
CA HIS A 764 21.84 -5.53 -12.68
C HIS A 764 21.83 -4.91 -14.10
N THR A 765 21.62 -5.72 -15.13
CA THR A 765 21.67 -5.31 -16.54
C THR A 765 20.86 -6.26 -17.43
N ILE A 766 20.42 -5.78 -18.59
CA ILE A 766 20.01 -6.62 -19.71
C ILE A 766 21.20 -7.45 -20.21
N ASN A 767 21.05 -8.76 -20.41
CA ASN A 767 22.05 -9.57 -21.11
C ASN A 767 21.79 -9.60 -22.62
N GLY A 768 20.52 -9.79 -23.01
CA GLY A 768 20.09 -9.70 -24.41
C GLY A 768 20.52 -10.87 -25.29
N LYS A 769 20.84 -12.03 -24.71
CA LYS A 769 21.22 -13.24 -25.45
C LYS A 769 20.04 -14.21 -25.56
N GLU A 770 19.77 -14.98 -24.51
CA GLU A 770 18.65 -15.93 -24.51
C GLU A 770 17.31 -15.17 -24.55
N THR A 771 17.24 -14.00 -23.92
CA THR A 771 16.06 -13.12 -24.00
C THR A 771 15.73 -12.69 -25.43
N PHE A 772 16.73 -12.36 -26.26
CA PHE A 772 16.49 -12.03 -27.67
C PHE A 772 16.07 -13.26 -28.48
N ALA A 773 16.70 -14.41 -28.24
CA ALA A 773 16.30 -15.67 -28.87
C ALA A 773 14.85 -16.07 -28.52
N PHE A 774 14.45 -15.90 -27.26
CA PHE A 774 13.09 -16.11 -26.79
C PHE A 774 12.09 -15.18 -27.48
N ILE A 775 12.42 -13.89 -27.61
CA ILE A 775 11.57 -12.91 -28.31
C ILE A 775 11.33 -13.34 -29.76
N LEU A 776 12.40 -13.62 -30.51
CA LEU A 776 12.29 -13.96 -31.92
C LEU A 776 11.52 -15.27 -32.14
N ARG A 777 11.74 -16.27 -31.28
CA ARG A 777 11.03 -17.55 -31.29
C ARG A 777 9.54 -17.38 -31.04
N ASN A 778 9.16 -16.68 -29.97
CA ASN A 778 7.76 -16.54 -29.57
C ASN A 778 6.98 -15.49 -30.41
N LEU A 779 7.67 -14.57 -31.09
CA LEU A 779 7.06 -13.71 -32.11
C LEU A 779 7.06 -14.35 -33.51
N ASN A 780 7.60 -15.56 -33.67
CA ASN A 780 7.80 -16.21 -34.98
C ASN A 780 8.43 -15.24 -36.00
N TRP A 781 9.53 -14.59 -35.61
CA TRP A 781 10.21 -13.58 -36.41
C TRP A 781 11.60 -14.07 -36.82
N SER A 782 11.90 -14.00 -38.11
CA SER A 782 13.24 -14.24 -38.65
C SER A 782 13.91 -12.91 -38.93
N GLU A 783 15.15 -12.75 -38.45
CA GLU A 783 15.89 -11.51 -38.68
C GLU A 783 16.06 -11.23 -40.19
N PRO A 784 15.96 -9.97 -40.64
CA PRO A 784 16.32 -9.59 -41.98
C PRO A 784 17.77 -10.00 -42.28
N ALA A 785 18.05 -10.51 -43.48
CA ALA A 785 19.41 -10.81 -43.89
C ALA A 785 20.29 -9.55 -43.74
N GLN A 786 21.38 -9.66 -42.96
CA GLN A 786 22.35 -8.57 -42.82
C GLN A 786 22.89 -8.22 -44.21
N LYS A 787 22.66 -6.97 -44.65
CA LYS A 787 23.20 -6.43 -45.89
C LYS A 787 24.60 -5.87 -45.68
#